data_AF-A0A8C5A712-F1
#
_entry.id   AF-A0A8C5A712-F1
#
_cell.length_a   1.000
_cell.length_b   1.000
_cell.length_c   1.000
_cell.angle_alpha   90.00
_cell.angle_beta   90.00
_cell.angle_gamma   90.00
#
_symmetry.space_group_name_H-M   'P 1'
#
loop_
_entity.id
_entity.type
_entity.pdbx_description
1 polymer ?
#
loop_
_entity_poly.entity_id
_entity_poly.type
_entity_poly.pdbx_seq_one_letter_code
_entity_poly.pdbx_strand_id
1 'polypeptide(L)'
;MFVRGPAASQMVLLSILLPLLHSLGGVLGAKTCVPRPSCSECIQSPGCAWCSAKGFLQAGEPSERRCDAKEALTSRGCKEPYLPETEEALLMKDKELSASDDIIQLRPQQIDFQLRVGVPQTFKVSFKRAEGYPIDLYYLMDLSFSMGDDLDMIKKLGQDLVSTLQSFTKKLRIGFGSFVDKVALPYVSQMKRKRRDPSPHRETSCQPAFSFQNLLNLTTDIAAFEKKVIGQRISANLDSPESGFDAIMQAAVCKDVIGWDKGTKILLYTSDDTFHMAGDGRLAGLSEPPDGHCHLSPSGLYDGTRFDYPSVGQLARVLTANNIQLIFAVTKNISAAYEELSKMIPQSVVGVLESDSSNVVQIIKNAYNSLSSSVVLEHHGTPQGLEVAYQAYCTSPSPGLPGLRPWSQRAECKDIKINQQVDFYVQLNMSRCLEQTEFHLSVQGISEQLKLVVKMKCECDCGPVEEASPSCSGHGTLHCGTCRCDPGFLGQTCDCQQSEDHVSLYEKCRHGGSSQLCSGHGSCECGKCACQHSFSGPFCECDDSNCAQSNQQLCGGNGKCVCGKCNCLAAYGGEACDCSTLTDRCQTAGRPCSGRGDCLCNRCVCKGGFDGDHCSHIPNNCTKYEKCVTCISNLAGEGAEACEVPCEGAELSSKDGRTLQDAHCSFQSFLYDVTLTPQGIVHLRYAEMPRTIDKTWVIIWSTMSGIVFIGLLIILISRLLLEFHYRRGVPKLRHRPAADRLEGDSHSLAQRYHHHHGHI
;
A
#
# COMPACT_ATOMS: atom_id res chain seq x y z
N MET A 1 3.92 25.85 42.94
CA MET A 1 4.04 26.06 41.49
C MET A 1 4.91 24.91 40.95
N PHE A 2 4.33 24.06 40.07
CA PHE A 2 4.91 22.91 39.31
C PHE A 2 5.58 21.79 40.13
N VAL A 3 5.04 20.57 40.29
CA VAL A 3 4.55 19.52 39.35
C VAL A 3 5.60 19.05 38.34
N ARG A 4 6.21 17.89 38.60
CA ARG A 4 6.70 16.92 37.61
C ARG A 4 6.50 15.50 38.17
N GLY A 5 5.63 14.73 37.54
CA GLY A 5 5.45 13.29 37.77
C GLY A 5 6.26 12.44 36.78
N PRO A 6 6.37 11.11 37.00
CA PRO A 6 7.08 10.22 36.10
C PRO A 6 6.10 9.55 35.12
N ALA A 7 6.12 9.98 33.86
CA ALA A 7 5.54 9.27 32.74
C ALA A 7 6.68 8.55 31.99
N ALA A 8 7.01 7.32 32.40
CA ALA A 8 7.98 6.50 31.68
C ALA A 8 7.66 4.99 31.68
N SER A 9 6.66 4.51 32.43
CA SER A 9 6.36 3.07 32.52
C SER A 9 5.18 2.60 31.65
N GLN A 10 4.38 3.51 31.08
CA GLN A 10 3.19 3.16 30.30
C GLN A 10 3.43 2.93 28.80
N MET A 11 4.59 3.32 28.24
CA MET A 11 4.88 3.13 26.81
C MET A 11 5.45 1.74 26.46
N VAL A 12 5.97 0.99 27.43
CA VAL A 12 6.58 -0.32 27.16
C VAL A 12 5.53 -1.43 27.07
N LEU A 13 4.43 -1.36 27.83
CA LEU A 13 3.35 -2.36 27.75
C LEU A 13 2.51 -2.26 26.47
N LEU A 14 2.30 -1.06 25.91
CA LEU A 14 1.57 -0.91 24.64
C LEU A 14 2.35 -1.47 23.44
N SER A 15 3.68 -1.56 23.55
CA SER A 15 4.56 -2.03 22.47
C SER A 15 4.59 -3.57 22.33
N ILE A 16 4.16 -4.29 23.37
CA ILE A 16 4.18 -5.76 23.42
C ILE A 16 2.79 -6.37 23.16
N LEU A 17 1.72 -5.59 23.34
CA LEU A 17 0.33 -6.04 23.10
C LEU A 17 -0.17 -5.83 21.66
N LEU A 18 0.36 -4.86 20.91
CA LEU A 18 0.00 -4.64 19.50
C LEU A 18 0.39 -5.80 18.54
N PRO A 19 1.53 -6.50 18.71
CA PRO A 19 1.89 -7.63 17.85
C PRO A 19 1.06 -8.89 18.12
N LEU A 20 0.57 -9.09 19.36
CA LEU A 20 -0.26 -10.25 19.71
C LEU A 20 -1.72 -10.11 19.25
N LEU A 21 -2.22 -8.88 19.07
CA LEU A 21 -3.51 -8.63 18.41
C LEU A 21 -3.43 -8.75 16.88
N HIS A 22 -2.24 -8.65 16.28
CA HIS A 22 -2.02 -8.90 14.84
C HIS A 22 -1.82 -10.39 14.49
N SER A 23 -1.47 -11.25 15.44
CA SER A 23 -1.32 -12.70 15.19
C SER A 23 -2.64 -13.49 15.28
N LEU A 24 -3.73 -12.87 15.74
CA LEU A 24 -5.07 -13.47 15.80
C LEU A 24 -6.06 -12.92 14.77
N GLY A 25 -5.68 -11.90 13.98
CA GLY A 25 -6.47 -11.37 12.86
C GLY A 25 -6.33 -12.15 11.55
N GLY A 26 -5.58 -13.25 11.55
CA GLY A 26 -5.31 -14.09 10.39
C GLY A 26 -6.23 -15.31 10.26
N VAL A 27 -7.50 -15.21 10.63
CA VAL A 27 -8.50 -16.14 10.10
C VAL A 27 -9.08 -15.49 8.87
N LEU A 28 -8.72 -16.06 7.72
CA LEU A 28 -9.28 -15.81 6.39
C LEU A 28 -10.69 -15.19 6.48
N GLY A 29 -10.86 -13.99 5.92
CA GLY A 29 -12.19 -13.47 5.62
C GLY A 29 -12.88 -14.47 4.71
N ALA A 30 -13.66 -15.38 5.29
CA ALA A 30 -14.54 -16.25 4.55
C ALA A 30 -15.47 -15.30 3.78
N LYS A 31 -15.30 -15.25 2.45
CA LYS A 31 -16.16 -14.44 1.60
C LYS A 31 -17.57 -14.99 1.76
N THR A 32 -18.42 -14.27 2.47
CA THR A 32 -19.80 -14.67 2.74
C THR A 32 -20.53 -14.77 1.41
N CYS A 33 -21.05 -15.95 1.08
CA CYS A 33 -21.85 -16.13 -0.12
C CYS A 33 -23.09 -15.23 -0.06
N VAL A 34 -23.38 -14.53 -1.15
CA VAL A 34 -24.63 -13.78 -1.33
C VAL A 34 -25.52 -14.61 -2.26
N PRO A 35 -26.64 -15.16 -1.77
CA PRO A 35 -27.49 -16.02 -2.58
C PRO A 35 -28.11 -15.30 -3.78
N ARG A 36 -28.22 -16.01 -4.90
CA ARG A 36 -28.72 -15.51 -6.19
C ARG A 36 -29.72 -16.47 -6.81
N PRO A 37 -30.71 -15.97 -7.60
CA PRO A 37 -31.81 -16.80 -8.10
C PRO A 37 -31.42 -17.69 -9.28
N SER A 38 -30.32 -17.38 -9.98
CA SER A 38 -29.81 -18.15 -11.11
C SER A 38 -28.44 -18.75 -10.82
N CYS A 39 -28.16 -19.91 -11.42
CA CYS A 39 -26.87 -20.58 -11.24
C CYS A 39 -25.70 -19.70 -11.70
N SER A 40 -25.82 -19.03 -12.85
CA SER A 40 -24.78 -18.15 -13.41
C SER A 40 -24.45 -17.00 -12.46
N GLU A 41 -25.45 -16.30 -11.91
CA GLU A 41 -25.23 -15.22 -10.94
C GLU A 41 -24.63 -15.76 -9.62
N CYS A 42 -25.03 -16.96 -9.23
CA CYS A 42 -24.51 -17.62 -8.05
C CYS A 42 -23.01 -17.90 -8.17
N ILE A 43 -22.56 -18.53 -9.26
CA ILE A 43 -21.14 -18.90 -9.42
C ILE A 43 -20.23 -17.68 -9.64
N GLN A 44 -20.80 -16.57 -10.15
CA GLN A 44 -20.15 -15.27 -10.24
C GLN A 44 -20.02 -14.57 -8.87
N SER A 45 -20.75 -15.02 -7.86
CA SER A 45 -20.63 -14.53 -6.50
C SER A 45 -19.50 -15.27 -5.76
N PRO A 46 -18.50 -14.56 -5.19
CA PRO A 46 -17.37 -15.20 -4.53
C PRO A 46 -17.80 -16.06 -3.33
N GLY A 47 -17.25 -17.26 -3.21
CA GLY A 47 -17.56 -18.18 -2.09
C GLY A 47 -18.88 -18.94 -2.23
N CYS A 48 -19.65 -18.72 -3.30
CA CYS A 48 -20.91 -19.41 -3.53
C CYS A 48 -20.75 -20.69 -4.36
N ALA A 49 -21.61 -21.68 -4.07
CA ALA A 49 -21.85 -22.90 -4.84
C ALA A 49 -23.35 -22.98 -5.18
N TRP A 50 -23.71 -23.80 -6.18
CA TRP A 50 -25.10 -23.98 -6.62
C TRP A 50 -25.57 -25.42 -6.49
N CYS A 51 -26.78 -25.65 -5.98
CA CYS A 51 -27.39 -26.98 -5.93
C CYS A 51 -28.35 -27.23 -7.11
N SER A 52 -27.94 -28.09 -8.04
CA SER A 52 -28.73 -28.49 -9.21
C SER A 52 -29.67 -29.68 -8.97
N ALA A 53 -29.68 -30.25 -7.76
CA ALA A 53 -30.50 -31.43 -7.45
C ALA A 53 -32.01 -31.17 -7.62
N LYS A 54 -32.70 -32.12 -8.27
CA LYS A 54 -34.17 -32.10 -8.41
C LYS A 54 -34.81 -32.29 -7.03
N GLY A 55 -35.83 -31.47 -6.72
CA GLY A 55 -36.53 -31.53 -5.42
C GLY A 55 -35.75 -31.02 -4.20
N PHE A 56 -34.65 -30.27 -4.40
CA PHE A 56 -33.86 -29.71 -3.30
C PHE A 56 -34.59 -28.60 -2.51
N LEU A 57 -35.46 -27.84 -3.18
CA LEU A 57 -36.26 -26.79 -2.55
C LEU A 57 -37.51 -27.39 -1.91
N GLN A 58 -37.83 -26.96 -0.69
CA GLN A 58 -39.11 -27.28 -0.05
C GLN A 58 -40.22 -26.38 -0.62
N ALA A 59 -41.47 -26.79 -0.48
CA ALA A 59 -42.61 -26.02 -0.97
C ALA A 59 -42.65 -24.62 -0.33
N GLY A 60 -42.61 -23.57 -1.17
CA GLY A 60 -42.60 -22.17 -0.73
C GLY A 60 -41.22 -21.55 -0.54
N GLU A 61 -40.14 -22.34 -0.67
CA GLU A 61 -38.78 -21.78 -0.68
C GLU A 61 -38.45 -21.14 -2.03
N PRO A 62 -37.75 -19.99 -2.04
CA PRO A 62 -37.43 -19.30 -3.28
C PRO A 62 -36.16 -19.88 -3.92
N SER A 63 -35.97 -19.62 -5.22
CA SER A 63 -34.89 -20.23 -6.01
C SER A 63 -33.48 -19.83 -5.55
N GLU A 64 -33.33 -18.70 -4.84
CA GLU A 64 -32.03 -18.25 -4.30
C GLU A 64 -31.46 -19.24 -3.29
N ARG A 65 -32.29 -20.07 -2.64
CA ARG A 65 -31.84 -21.09 -1.67
C ARG A 65 -30.97 -22.19 -2.29
N ARG A 66 -30.95 -22.31 -3.63
CA ARG A 66 -30.00 -23.17 -4.34
C ARG A 66 -28.58 -22.62 -4.34
N CYS A 67 -28.40 -21.34 -4.06
CA CYS A 67 -27.10 -20.66 -4.00
C CYS A 67 -26.68 -20.43 -2.55
N ASP A 68 -25.61 -21.08 -2.10
CA ASP A 68 -25.05 -20.87 -0.76
C ASP A 68 -23.59 -21.33 -0.71
N ALA A 69 -22.91 -21.17 0.43
CA ALA A 69 -21.63 -21.80 0.66
C ALA A 69 -21.72 -23.33 0.47
N LYS A 70 -20.64 -23.94 -0.03
CA LYS A 70 -20.60 -25.37 -0.35
C LYS A 70 -20.97 -26.23 0.86
N GLU A 71 -20.45 -25.87 2.03
CA GLU A 71 -20.68 -26.56 3.31
C GLU A 71 -22.15 -26.45 3.75
N ALA A 72 -22.75 -25.26 3.58
CA ALA A 72 -24.15 -25.02 3.90
C ALA A 72 -25.10 -25.85 3.01
N LEU A 73 -24.86 -25.87 1.69
CA LEU A 73 -25.63 -26.72 0.77
C LEU A 73 -25.52 -28.21 1.09
N THR A 74 -24.31 -28.66 1.44
CA THR A 74 -24.07 -30.06 1.80
C THR A 74 -24.81 -30.43 3.09
N SER A 75 -24.79 -29.55 4.09
CA SER A 75 -25.53 -29.72 5.35
C SER A 75 -27.05 -29.81 5.15
N ARG A 76 -27.55 -29.18 4.09
CA ARG A 76 -28.96 -29.18 3.69
C ARG A 76 -29.36 -30.37 2.81
N GLY A 77 -28.43 -31.29 2.54
CA GLY A 77 -28.70 -32.51 1.77
C GLY A 77 -28.39 -32.42 0.27
N CYS A 78 -27.72 -31.36 -0.20
CA CYS A 78 -27.19 -31.34 -1.56
C CYS A 78 -25.95 -32.24 -1.66
N LYS A 79 -26.06 -33.39 -2.32
CA LYS A 79 -24.96 -34.36 -2.42
C LYS A 79 -23.75 -33.85 -3.21
N GLU A 80 -24.02 -33.17 -4.32
CA GLU A 80 -23.00 -32.62 -5.22
C GLU A 80 -23.34 -31.16 -5.55
N PRO A 81 -22.99 -30.19 -4.69
CA PRO A 81 -23.08 -28.78 -5.03
C PRO A 81 -22.14 -28.47 -6.21
N TYR A 82 -22.70 -27.88 -7.27
CA TYR A 82 -21.95 -27.39 -8.40
C TYR A 82 -21.08 -26.20 -7.98
N LEU A 83 -19.77 -26.38 -8.05
CA LEU A 83 -18.78 -25.36 -7.82
C LEU A 83 -17.74 -25.48 -8.92
N PRO A 84 -17.65 -24.53 -9.87
CA PRO A 84 -16.59 -24.57 -10.88
C PRO A 84 -15.23 -24.59 -10.20
N GLU A 85 -14.44 -25.63 -10.47
CA GLU A 85 -13.03 -25.66 -10.11
C GLU A 85 -12.28 -24.61 -10.95
N THR A 86 -11.38 -23.88 -10.29
CA THR A 86 -10.37 -23.10 -11.01
C THR A 86 -9.31 -24.06 -11.52
N GLU A 87 -9.23 -24.25 -12.83
CA GLU A 87 -8.15 -25.03 -13.45
C GLU A 87 -6.81 -24.29 -13.28
N GLU A 88 -5.73 -25.05 -13.14
CA GLU A 88 -4.38 -24.49 -13.06
C GLU A 88 -4.03 -23.71 -14.34
N ALA A 89 -3.18 -22.69 -14.19
CA ALA A 89 -2.72 -21.90 -15.32
C ALA A 89 -1.99 -22.79 -16.35
N LEU A 90 -2.44 -22.77 -17.60
CA LEU A 90 -1.83 -23.55 -18.68
C LEU A 90 -0.69 -22.74 -19.32
N LEU A 91 0.53 -23.23 -19.14
CA LEU A 91 1.72 -22.66 -19.79
C LEU A 91 1.73 -23.05 -21.27
N MET A 92 1.46 -22.07 -22.14
CA MET A 92 1.39 -22.30 -23.59
C MET A 92 2.75 -22.09 -24.27
N LYS A 93 3.51 -21.09 -23.82
CA LYS A 93 4.87 -20.83 -24.31
C LYS A 93 5.77 -20.46 -23.14
N ASP A 94 6.72 -21.34 -22.86
CA ASP A 94 7.62 -21.23 -21.72
C ASP A 94 9.06 -21.60 -22.13
N LYS A 95 9.60 -20.85 -23.09
CA LYS A 95 10.99 -20.98 -23.51
C LYS A 95 11.91 -20.56 -22.37
N GLU A 96 12.99 -21.32 -22.19
CA GLU A 96 14.04 -21.04 -21.22
C GLU A 96 14.73 -19.70 -21.50
N LEU A 97 15.20 -19.07 -20.43
CA LEU A 97 15.93 -17.81 -20.50
C LEU A 97 17.29 -18.05 -21.18
N SER A 98 17.52 -17.43 -22.32
CA SER A 98 18.71 -17.62 -23.15
C SER A 98 19.47 -16.30 -23.33
N ALA A 99 20.80 -16.39 -23.31
CA ALA A 99 21.70 -15.26 -23.50
C ALA A 99 22.52 -15.34 -24.80
N SER A 100 22.20 -16.25 -25.72
CA SER A 100 22.97 -16.49 -26.95
C SER A 100 22.06 -16.79 -28.16
N ASP A 101 22.41 -16.19 -29.30
CA ASP A 101 21.72 -16.15 -30.60
C ASP A 101 20.29 -15.60 -30.61
N ASP A 102 19.34 -16.28 -29.97
CA ASP A 102 17.96 -15.84 -29.74
C ASP A 102 17.82 -15.47 -28.25
N ILE A 103 18.04 -14.20 -27.93
CA ILE A 103 17.99 -13.72 -26.54
C ILE A 103 16.54 -13.72 -26.05
N ILE A 104 16.28 -14.41 -24.94
CA ILE A 104 14.99 -14.45 -24.25
C ILE A 104 15.23 -14.04 -22.80
N GLN A 105 14.74 -12.86 -22.44
CA GLN A 105 14.93 -12.25 -21.13
C GLN A 105 13.72 -12.39 -20.23
N LEU A 106 12.53 -12.65 -20.78
CA LEU A 106 11.28 -12.76 -20.04
C LEU A 106 10.66 -14.16 -20.18
N ARG A 107 10.29 -14.76 -19.05
CA ARG A 107 9.66 -16.08 -18.98
C ARG A 107 8.49 -16.07 -17.99
N PRO A 108 7.35 -16.73 -18.29
CA PRO A 108 7.00 -17.35 -19.58
C PRO A 108 6.71 -16.29 -20.67
N GLN A 109 6.39 -16.71 -21.90
CA GLN A 109 6.00 -15.81 -23.00
C GLN A 109 4.50 -15.85 -23.30
N GLN A 110 3.81 -16.94 -22.94
CA GLN A 110 2.36 -17.01 -23.03
C GLN A 110 1.77 -17.91 -21.93
N ILE A 111 0.76 -17.40 -21.22
CA ILE A 111 -0.03 -18.16 -20.25
C ILE A 111 -1.51 -18.02 -20.59
N ASP A 112 -2.22 -19.15 -20.60
CA ASP A 112 -3.66 -19.20 -20.69
C ASP A 112 -4.23 -19.52 -19.29
N PHE A 113 -5.01 -18.61 -18.74
CA PHE A 113 -5.68 -18.76 -17.45
C PHE A 113 -7.13 -19.16 -17.63
N GLN A 114 -7.65 -19.92 -16.67
CA GLN A 114 -9.08 -20.03 -16.46
C GLN A 114 -9.47 -19.43 -15.11
N LEU A 115 -9.97 -18.19 -15.15
CA LEU A 115 -10.29 -17.42 -13.94
C LEU A 115 -11.76 -17.54 -13.56
N ARG A 116 -12.00 -17.39 -12.25
CA ARG A 116 -13.33 -17.27 -11.65
C ARG A 116 -13.43 -15.97 -10.87
N VAL A 117 -14.63 -15.38 -10.86
CA VAL A 117 -14.89 -14.13 -10.14
C VAL A 117 -14.58 -14.31 -8.65
N GLY A 118 -13.75 -13.42 -8.12
CA GLY A 118 -13.36 -13.35 -6.72
C GLY A 118 -12.40 -14.44 -6.24
N VAL A 119 -11.86 -15.30 -7.11
CA VAL A 119 -10.79 -16.23 -6.75
C VAL A 119 -9.48 -15.72 -7.36
N PRO A 120 -8.58 -15.12 -6.54
CA PRO A 120 -7.32 -14.61 -7.06
C PRO A 120 -6.41 -15.76 -7.50
N GLN A 121 -5.72 -15.56 -8.62
CA GLN A 121 -4.72 -16.50 -9.15
C GLN A 121 -3.35 -15.85 -9.17
N THR A 122 -2.35 -16.55 -8.66
CA THR A 122 -0.97 -16.04 -8.58
C THR A 122 -0.04 -16.89 -9.44
N PHE A 123 0.82 -16.24 -10.22
CA PHE A 123 1.83 -16.91 -11.05
C PHE A 123 3.16 -16.16 -11.00
N LYS A 124 4.22 -16.84 -11.43
CA LYS A 124 5.59 -16.30 -11.42
C LYS A 124 6.01 -15.86 -12.81
N VAL A 125 6.64 -14.69 -12.89
CA VAL A 125 7.33 -14.15 -14.06
C VAL A 125 8.80 -13.98 -13.70
N SER A 126 9.69 -14.58 -14.48
CA SER A 126 11.12 -14.49 -14.27
C SER A 126 11.75 -13.63 -15.36
N PHE A 127 12.58 -12.68 -14.95
CA PHE A 127 13.36 -11.84 -15.85
C PHE A 127 14.85 -12.03 -15.60
N LYS A 128 15.64 -12.20 -16.67
CA LYS A 128 17.10 -12.27 -16.59
C LYS A 128 17.74 -11.24 -17.51
N ARG A 129 18.65 -10.45 -16.94
CA ARG A 129 19.41 -9.46 -17.71
C ARG A 129 20.44 -10.20 -18.59
N ALA A 130 20.26 -10.16 -19.90
CA ALA A 130 21.17 -10.79 -20.87
C ALA A 130 22.38 -9.91 -21.16
N GLU A 131 23.48 -10.56 -21.55
CA GLU A 131 24.67 -9.90 -22.06
C GLU A 131 24.57 -9.70 -23.57
N GLY A 132 24.98 -8.54 -24.10
CA GLY A 132 25.00 -8.30 -25.54
C GLY A 132 23.63 -8.18 -26.23
N TYR A 133 22.59 -7.73 -25.52
CA TYR A 133 21.29 -7.39 -26.13
C TYR A 133 21.46 -6.30 -27.22
N PRO A 134 20.73 -6.34 -28.35
CA PRO A 134 20.87 -5.33 -29.40
C PRO A 134 20.56 -3.92 -28.89
N ILE A 135 21.36 -2.95 -29.33
CA ILE A 135 21.18 -1.54 -28.99
C ILE A 135 20.99 -0.74 -30.27
N ASP A 136 19.91 0.03 -30.29
CA ASP A 136 19.72 1.13 -31.23
C ASP A 136 20.04 2.43 -30.50
N LEU A 137 21.04 3.16 -30.97
CA LEU A 137 21.38 4.48 -30.47
C LEU A 137 21.06 5.53 -31.53
N TYR A 138 20.08 6.39 -31.25
CA TYR A 138 19.81 7.56 -32.07
C TYR A 138 20.39 8.81 -31.39
N TYR A 139 21.42 9.38 -31.98
CA TYR A 139 22.10 10.57 -31.48
C TYR A 139 21.38 11.81 -31.99
N LEU A 140 20.80 12.58 -31.07
CA LEU A 140 20.05 13.79 -31.36
C LEU A 140 20.81 15.02 -30.83
N MET A 141 21.29 15.84 -31.76
CA MET A 141 22.22 16.92 -31.46
C MET A 141 21.64 18.30 -31.72
N ASP A 142 21.80 19.19 -30.74
CA ASP A 142 21.62 20.61 -30.92
C ASP A 142 22.73 21.19 -31.82
N LEU A 143 22.32 21.90 -32.89
CA LEU A 143 23.23 22.59 -33.80
C LEU A 143 23.08 24.11 -33.72
N SER A 144 22.59 24.65 -32.60
CA SER A 144 22.64 26.07 -32.27
C SER A 144 24.08 26.61 -32.35
N PHE A 145 24.22 27.94 -32.27
CA PHE A 145 25.53 28.58 -32.45
C PHE A 145 26.52 28.24 -31.33
N SER A 146 26.01 28.02 -30.12
CA SER A 146 26.81 27.74 -28.93
C SER A 146 27.45 26.35 -28.96
N MET A 147 26.79 25.37 -29.60
CA MET A 147 27.25 23.97 -29.75
C MET A 147 28.42 23.77 -30.73
N GLY A 148 29.14 24.83 -31.11
CA GLY A 148 30.15 24.78 -32.16
C GLY A 148 31.41 23.99 -31.80
N ASP A 149 31.90 24.15 -30.58
CA ASP A 149 33.00 23.37 -30.03
C ASP A 149 32.61 21.92 -29.74
N ASP A 150 31.39 21.68 -29.24
CA ASP A 150 30.83 20.32 -29.07
C ASP A 150 30.78 19.55 -30.39
N LEU A 151 30.35 20.20 -31.47
CA LEU A 151 30.33 19.59 -32.81
C LEU A 151 31.72 19.17 -33.26
N ASP A 152 32.73 20.00 -33.02
CA ASP A 152 34.11 19.68 -33.38
C ASP A 152 34.70 18.56 -32.51
N MET A 153 34.23 18.40 -31.26
CA MET A 153 34.61 17.26 -30.44
C MET A 153 33.92 15.98 -30.89
N ILE A 154 32.62 15.99 -31.21
CA ILE A 154 31.91 14.78 -31.65
C ILE A 154 32.50 14.25 -32.96
N LYS A 155 32.96 15.13 -33.86
CA LYS A 155 33.74 14.74 -35.05
C LYS A 155 35.00 13.93 -34.71
N LYS A 156 35.64 14.22 -33.57
CA LYS A 156 36.83 13.49 -33.06
C LYS A 156 36.43 12.22 -32.30
N LEU A 157 35.34 12.26 -31.54
CA LEU A 157 34.87 11.19 -30.66
C LEU A 157 34.05 10.10 -31.36
N GLY A 158 33.67 10.27 -32.64
CA GLY A 158 32.83 9.29 -33.35
C GLY A 158 33.32 7.84 -33.24
N GLN A 159 34.63 7.62 -33.38
CA GLN A 159 35.26 6.29 -33.24
C GLN A 159 35.27 5.79 -31.78
N ASP A 160 35.59 6.66 -30.82
CA ASP A 160 35.66 6.32 -29.40
C ASP A 160 34.27 5.99 -28.82
N LEU A 161 33.25 6.72 -29.26
CA LEU A 161 31.85 6.47 -28.93
C LEU A 161 31.42 5.08 -29.39
N VAL A 162 31.67 4.78 -30.66
CA VAL A 162 31.26 3.51 -31.26
C VAL A 162 32.03 2.33 -30.67
N SER A 163 33.35 2.45 -30.52
CA SER A 163 34.17 1.39 -29.93
C SER A 163 33.77 1.09 -28.48
N THR A 164 33.41 2.11 -27.71
CA THR A 164 32.88 1.93 -26.35
C THR A 164 31.53 1.22 -26.35
N LEU A 165 30.62 1.56 -27.26
CA LEU A 165 29.32 0.90 -27.36
C LEU A 165 29.42 -0.55 -27.85
N GLN A 166 30.34 -0.82 -28.77
CA GLN A 166 30.67 -2.17 -29.23
C GLN A 166 31.25 -3.05 -28.11
N SER A 167 31.82 -2.47 -27.06
CA SER A 167 32.26 -3.23 -25.88
C SER A 167 31.10 -3.82 -25.07
N PHE A 168 29.88 -3.25 -25.16
CA PHE A 168 28.69 -3.74 -24.45
C PHE A 168 27.83 -4.68 -25.29
N THR A 169 27.75 -4.43 -26.61
CA THR A 169 26.94 -5.25 -27.52
C THR A 169 27.59 -5.37 -28.88
N LYS A 170 27.51 -6.57 -29.45
CA LYS A 170 27.97 -6.85 -30.82
C LYS A 170 26.92 -6.45 -31.88
N LYS A 171 25.68 -6.20 -31.46
CA LYS A 171 24.54 -5.85 -32.33
C LYS A 171 24.16 -4.37 -32.08
N LEU A 172 25.04 -3.46 -32.51
CA LEU A 172 24.84 -2.00 -32.41
C LEU A 172 24.33 -1.44 -33.74
N ARG A 173 23.30 -0.59 -33.69
CA ARG A 173 22.90 0.29 -34.79
C ARG A 173 22.90 1.73 -34.31
N ILE A 174 23.39 2.64 -35.15
CA ILE A 174 23.53 4.05 -34.82
C ILE A 174 22.84 4.92 -35.87
N GLY A 175 22.19 5.98 -35.42
CA GLY A 175 21.52 6.99 -36.24
C GLY A 175 21.87 8.39 -35.75
N PHE A 176 21.61 9.39 -36.59
CA PHE A 176 21.95 10.79 -36.30
C PHE A 176 20.86 11.73 -36.78
N GLY A 177 20.44 12.63 -35.89
CA GLY A 177 19.57 13.75 -36.21
C GLY A 177 20.04 15.01 -35.51
N SER A 178 19.57 16.15 -36.01
CA SER A 178 19.89 17.46 -35.46
C SER A 178 18.67 18.34 -35.32
N PHE A 179 18.74 19.32 -34.43
CA PHE A 179 17.69 20.33 -34.25
C PHE A 179 18.29 21.71 -33.95
N VAL A 180 17.49 22.75 -34.15
CA VAL A 180 17.77 24.15 -33.74
C VAL A 180 16.45 24.69 -33.21
N ASP A 181 15.70 25.48 -34.00
CA ASP A 181 14.37 25.95 -33.62
C ASP A 181 13.40 26.11 -34.80
N LYS A 182 12.12 26.30 -34.50
CA LYS A 182 11.06 26.58 -35.45
C LYS A 182 11.41 27.83 -36.25
N VAL A 183 11.30 27.74 -37.57
CA VAL A 183 11.71 28.80 -38.51
C VAL A 183 10.66 29.91 -38.60
N ALA A 184 10.24 30.46 -37.46
CA ALA A 184 9.24 31.52 -37.30
C ALA A 184 9.73 32.60 -36.32
N LEU A 185 9.15 33.82 -36.36
CA LEU A 185 9.36 34.78 -35.27
C LEU A 185 8.56 34.35 -34.04
N PRO A 186 9.05 34.54 -32.80
CA PRO A 186 10.27 35.28 -32.45
C PRO A 186 11.59 34.47 -32.51
N TYR A 187 11.53 33.15 -32.69
CA TYR A 187 12.66 32.25 -32.50
C TYR A 187 13.77 32.39 -33.56
N VAL A 188 13.38 32.57 -34.83
CA VAL A 188 14.31 32.73 -35.96
C VAL A 188 13.99 33.98 -36.76
N SER A 189 15.04 34.76 -37.04
CA SER A 189 14.94 35.99 -37.83
C SER A 189 14.44 35.74 -39.25
N GLN A 190 13.34 36.40 -39.61
CA GLN A 190 12.70 36.24 -40.92
C GLN A 190 13.31 37.16 -42.00
N MET A 191 14.31 37.98 -41.67
CA MET A 191 15.01 38.83 -42.64
C MET A 191 15.76 37.98 -43.67
N LYS A 192 15.61 38.27 -44.97
CA LYS A 192 16.20 37.47 -46.08
C LYS A 192 17.69 37.16 -45.91
N ARG A 193 18.48 38.09 -45.37
CA ARG A 193 19.91 37.87 -45.09
C ARG A 193 20.12 36.85 -43.96
N LYS A 194 19.40 37.02 -42.85
CA LYS A 194 19.52 36.18 -41.66
C LYS A 194 18.87 34.80 -41.81
N ARG A 195 17.85 34.65 -42.66
CA ARG A 195 17.33 33.32 -43.03
C ARG A 195 18.35 32.47 -43.80
N ARG A 196 19.20 33.10 -44.62
CA ARG A 196 20.23 32.38 -45.39
C ARG A 196 21.47 32.07 -44.57
N ASP A 197 21.85 33.00 -43.69
CA ASP A 197 22.95 32.84 -42.76
C ASP A 197 22.60 33.52 -41.43
N PRO A 198 22.17 32.74 -40.42
CA PRO A 198 21.71 33.30 -39.14
C PRO A 198 22.87 33.76 -38.25
N SER A 199 24.13 33.54 -38.65
CA SER A 199 25.32 33.74 -37.82
C SER A 199 25.34 35.10 -37.09
N PRO A 200 25.68 35.13 -35.79
CA PRO A 200 25.77 36.36 -35.02
C PRO A 200 26.93 37.25 -35.51
N HIS A 201 28.05 36.63 -35.90
CA HIS A 201 29.27 37.30 -36.37
C HIS A 201 29.44 37.18 -37.89
N ARG A 202 29.99 38.22 -38.54
CA ARG A 202 30.19 38.22 -40.00
C ARG A 202 31.33 37.33 -40.48
N GLU A 203 32.22 36.93 -39.57
CA GLU A 203 33.41 36.13 -39.85
C GLU A 203 33.11 34.63 -39.84
N THR A 204 31.95 34.24 -39.30
CA THR A 204 31.46 32.86 -39.27
C THR A 204 30.24 32.71 -40.17
N SER A 205 30.17 31.59 -40.91
CA SER A 205 29.01 31.26 -41.74
C SER A 205 28.27 30.07 -41.17
N CYS A 206 26.99 30.26 -40.86
CA CYS A 206 26.10 29.24 -40.36
C CYS A 206 25.25 28.65 -41.49
N GLN A 207 24.77 27.42 -41.30
CA GLN A 207 23.68 26.92 -42.14
C GLN A 207 22.34 27.58 -41.75
N PRO A 208 21.33 27.59 -42.64
CA PRO A 208 19.99 28.06 -42.30
C PRO A 208 19.41 27.33 -41.08
N ALA A 209 18.62 28.02 -40.27
CA ALA A 209 17.90 27.41 -39.16
C ALA A 209 16.80 26.45 -39.66
N PHE A 210 16.55 25.41 -38.87
CA PHE A 210 15.54 24.38 -39.10
C PHE A 210 15.07 23.84 -37.75
N SER A 211 13.87 23.30 -37.68
CA SER A 211 13.35 22.72 -36.43
C SER A 211 14.02 21.37 -36.15
N PHE A 212 13.75 20.34 -36.97
CA PHE A 212 14.37 19.03 -36.82
C PHE A 212 14.74 18.40 -38.17
N GLN A 213 15.89 17.74 -38.22
CA GLN A 213 16.34 16.99 -39.39
C GLN A 213 16.89 15.62 -38.99
N ASN A 214 16.31 14.56 -39.55
CA ASN A 214 16.89 13.22 -39.57
C ASN A 214 17.94 13.14 -40.70
N LEU A 215 19.21 12.95 -40.32
CA LEU A 215 20.34 13.00 -41.25
C LEU A 215 20.86 11.61 -41.62
N LEU A 216 20.70 10.65 -40.70
CA LEU A 216 21.08 9.25 -40.85
C LEU A 216 20.11 8.35 -40.06
N ASN A 217 19.42 7.50 -40.80
CA ASN A 217 18.60 6.42 -40.23
C ASN A 217 19.51 5.41 -39.50
N LEU A 218 18.95 4.68 -38.54
CA LEU A 218 19.65 3.64 -37.80
C LEU A 218 20.29 2.62 -38.76
N THR A 219 21.61 2.49 -38.67
CA THR A 219 22.43 1.62 -39.52
C THR A 219 23.53 0.94 -38.73
N THR A 220 24.01 -0.20 -39.21
CA THR A 220 25.23 -0.85 -38.70
C THR A 220 26.51 -0.23 -39.30
N ASP A 221 26.38 0.63 -40.31
CA ASP A 221 27.50 1.31 -40.96
C ASP A 221 27.97 2.53 -40.16
N ILE A 222 28.99 2.30 -39.34
CA ILE A 222 29.62 3.32 -38.49
C ILE A 222 30.31 4.40 -39.33
N ALA A 223 30.91 4.04 -40.46
CA ALA A 223 31.59 5.01 -41.31
C ALA A 223 30.59 6.00 -41.94
N ALA A 224 29.35 5.56 -42.20
CA ALA A 224 28.28 6.44 -42.62
C ALA A 224 27.91 7.47 -41.55
N PHE A 225 27.89 7.07 -40.27
CA PHE A 225 27.69 7.99 -39.13
C PHE A 225 28.79 9.04 -39.05
N GLU A 226 30.05 8.62 -39.02
CA GLU A 226 31.19 9.55 -38.96
C GLU A 226 31.16 10.56 -40.10
N LYS A 227 30.93 10.09 -41.34
CA LYS A 227 30.83 10.95 -42.52
C LYS A 227 29.70 11.97 -42.39
N LYS A 228 28.56 11.58 -41.82
CA LYS A 228 27.40 12.45 -41.65
C LYS A 228 27.62 13.51 -40.59
N VAL A 229 28.27 13.16 -39.49
CA VAL A 229 28.66 14.08 -38.40
C VAL A 229 29.71 15.09 -38.89
N ILE A 230 30.76 14.63 -39.56
CA ILE A 230 31.82 15.49 -40.12
C ILE A 230 31.26 16.50 -41.12
N GLY A 231 30.25 16.12 -41.89
CA GLY A 231 29.58 17.00 -42.85
C GLY A 231 28.69 18.08 -42.25
N GLN A 232 28.41 18.06 -40.94
CA GLN A 232 27.55 19.05 -40.31
C GLN A 232 28.25 20.38 -40.04
N ARG A 233 27.44 21.44 -40.02
CA ARG A 233 27.83 22.82 -39.70
C ARG A 233 26.92 23.36 -38.62
N ILE A 234 27.39 24.34 -37.84
CA ILE A 234 26.53 25.05 -36.90
C ILE A 234 25.47 25.91 -37.60
N SER A 235 24.37 26.13 -36.90
CA SER A 235 23.28 27.03 -37.22
C SER A 235 23.17 28.13 -36.16
N ALA A 236 22.10 28.91 -36.17
CA ALA A 236 21.78 29.88 -35.11
C ALA A 236 20.29 30.25 -35.11
N ASN A 237 19.77 30.51 -33.92
CA ASN A 237 18.45 31.08 -33.58
C ASN A 237 18.63 32.45 -32.89
N LEU A 238 17.53 33.06 -32.41
CA LEU A 238 17.52 34.40 -31.80
C LEU A 238 17.40 34.36 -30.28
N ASP A 239 16.57 33.48 -29.75
CA ASP A 239 16.38 33.24 -28.33
C ASP A 239 17.23 32.06 -27.83
N SER A 240 17.10 31.76 -26.53
CA SER A 240 17.92 30.75 -25.86
C SER A 240 17.30 29.34 -25.88
N PRO A 241 15.99 29.15 -25.62
CA PRO A 241 15.43 27.80 -25.63
C PRO A 241 15.34 27.25 -27.05
N GLU A 242 15.53 25.94 -27.20
CA GLU A 242 15.57 25.28 -28.51
C GLU A 242 14.37 24.35 -28.76
N SER A 243 14.18 23.92 -30.02
CA SER A 243 13.11 22.99 -30.44
C SER A 243 13.38 21.51 -30.15
N GLY A 244 14.14 21.21 -29.09
CA GLY A 244 14.51 19.84 -28.74
C GLY A 244 13.33 18.88 -28.58
N PHE A 245 12.19 19.36 -28.08
CA PHE A 245 10.99 18.54 -27.90
C PHE A 245 10.34 18.11 -29.20
N ASP A 246 10.32 18.96 -30.24
CA ASP A 246 9.85 18.59 -31.57
C ASP A 246 10.70 17.44 -32.13
N ALA A 247 12.01 17.54 -31.95
CA ALA A 247 12.97 16.57 -32.43
C ALA A 247 12.83 15.21 -31.72
N ILE A 248 12.67 15.20 -30.39
CA ILE A 248 12.37 13.98 -29.62
C ILE A 248 11.05 13.35 -30.09
N MET A 249 9.99 14.17 -30.24
CA MET A 249 8.68 13.69 -30.68
C MET A 249 8.77 13.03 -32.06
N GLN A 250 9.32 13.72 -33.06
CA GLN A 250 9.45 13.21 -34.43
C GLN A 250 10.33 11.96 -34.49
N ALA A 251 11.47 11.93 -33.78
CA ALA A 251 12.33 10.76 -33.72
C ALA A 251 11.64 9.54 -33.06
N ALA A 252 10.71 9.76 -32.13
CA ALA A 252 9.98 8.69 -31.46
C ALA A 252 8.80 8.15 -32.29
N VAL A 253 8.04 9.02 -32.98
CA VAL A 253 6.85 8.61 -33.75
C VAL A 253 7.18 8.10 -35.15
N CYS A 254 8.25 8.60 -35.78
CA CYS A 254 8.67 8.23 -37.14
C CYS A 254 9.44 6.90 -37.20
N LYS A 255 8.86 5.82 -36.65
CA LYS A 255 9.53 4.52 -36.47
C LYS A 255 10.19 3.98 -37.73
N ASP A 256 9.46 3.99 -38.85
CA ASP A 256 9.90 3.38 -40.10
C ASP A 256 11.00 4.22 -40.77
N VAL A 257 10.94 5.55 -40.63
CA VAL A 257 11.92 6.47 -41.20
C VAL A 257 13.21 6.43 -40.39
N ILE A 258 13.12 6.51 -39.05
CA ILE A 258 14.29 6.42 -38.18
C ILE A 258 14.89 5.01 -38.21
N GLY A 259 14.05 3.98 -38.31
CA GLY A 259 14.44 2.58 -38.45
C GLY A 259 14.58 1.82 -37.12
N TRP A 260 13.83 2.19 -36.08
CA TRP A 260 13.86 1.51 -34.77
C TRP A 260 13.50 0.01 -34.91
N ASP A 261 14.28 -0.88 -34.33
CA ASP A 261 14.09 -2.35 -34.39
C ASP A 261 13.92 -2.95 -33.00
N LYS A 262 13.94 -4.28 -32.91
CA LYS A 262 13.89 -5.06 -31.67
C LYS A 262 15.20 -4.93 -30.91
N GLY A 263 15.12 -4.39 -29.70
CA GLY A 263 16.27 -4.19 -28.84
C GLY A 263 16.04 -3.08 -27.83
N THR A 264 17.12 -2.68 -27.17
CA THR A 264 17.16 -1.48 -26.34
C THR A 264 17.23 -0.26 -27.24
N LYS A 265 16.24 0.63 -27.17
CA LYS A 265 16.19 1.86 -27.95
C LYS A 265 16.61 3.03 -27.08
N ILE A 266 17.71 3.67 -27.45
CA ILE A 266 18.28 4.80 -26.73
C ILE A 266 18.23 6.03 -27.62
N LEU A 267 17.55 7.07 -27.15
CA LEU A 267 17.59 8.39 -27.75
C LEU A 267 18.49 9.27 -26.89
N LEU A 268 19.63 9.66 -27.43
CA LEU A 268 20.59 10.53 -26.75
C LEU A 268 20.35 11.97 -27.19
N TYR A 269 19.85 12.79 -26.29
CA TYR A 269 19.63 14.22 -26.48
C TYR A 269 20.84 15.01 -25.97
N THR A 270 21.41 15.88 -26.81
CA THR A 270 22.53 16.74 -26.44
C THR A 270 22.22 18.20 -26.73
N SER A 271 22.39 19.07 -25.74
CA SER A 271 22.20 20.52 -25.84
C SER A 271 22.86 21.21 -24.64
N ASP A 272 23.25 22.47 -24.82
CA ASP A 272 23.83 23.32 -23.79
C ASP A 272 22.86 24.38 -23.25
N ASP A 273 21.64 24.46 -23.78
CA ASP A 273 20.58 25.37 -23.34
C ASP A 273 19.25 24.65 -23.00
N THR A 274 18.26 25.46 -22.66
CA THR A 274 16.89 25.08 -22.30
C THR A 274 16.06 24.70 -23.52
N PHE A 275 14.81 24.33 -23.31
CA PHE A 275 13.91 23.82 -24.34
C PHE A 275 12.59 24.57 -24.36
N HIS A 276 12.02 24.73 -25.55
CA HIS A 276 10.64 25.15 -25.71
C HIS A 276 9.65 24.02 -25.42
N MET A 277 8.49 24.38 -24.87
CA MET A 277 7.41 23.44 -24.54
C MET A 277 6.04 23.94 -25.01
N ALA A 278 5.03 23.06 -24.97
CA ALA A 278 3.66 23.41 -25.35
C ALA A 278 3.19 24.73 -24.72
N GLY A 279 2.65 25.62 -25.56
CA GLY A 279 2.26 26.98 -25.24
C GLY A 279 3.21 28.02 -25.85
N ASP A 280 4.50 27.71 -25.98
CA ASP A 280 5.49 28.67 -26.47
C ASP A 280 5.29 29.02 -27.95
N GLY A 281 4.83 28.06 -28.77
CA GLY A 281 4.53 28.22 -30.19
C GLY A 281 3.48 29.29 -30.49
N ARG A 282 2.66 29.63 -29.49
CA ARG A 282 1.64 30.68 -29.60
C ARG A 282 2.24 32.04 -29.98
N LEU A 283 3.48 32.32 -29.58
CA LEU A 283 4.19 33.56 -29.94
C LEU A 283 4.44 33.65 -31.46
N ALA A 284 4.61 32.52 -32.13
CA ALA A 284 4.73 32.40 -33.58
C ALA A 284 3.39 32.23 -34.31
N GLY A 285 2.26 32.30 -33.60
CA GLY A 285 0.94 32.02 -34.16
C GLY A 285 0.65 30.53 -34.34
N LEU A 286 1.43 29.64 -33.72
CA LEU A 286 1.25 28.20 -33.75
C LEU A 286 0.45 27.77 -32.52
N SER A 287 -0.85 27.54 -32.69
CA SER A 287 -1.75 27.17 -31.58
C SER A 287 -2.26 25.73 -31.66
N GLU A 288 -1.99 25.02 -32.75
CA GLU A 288 -2.40 23.62 -32.91
C GLU A 288 -1.46 22.70 -32.11
N PRO A 289 -1.96 21.91 -31.15
CA PRO A 289 -1.11 20.97 -30.43
C PRO A 289 -0.63 19.84 -31.37
N PRO A 290 0.57 19.26 -31.15
CA PRO A 290 1.04 18.13 -31.94
C PRO A 290 0.06 16.95 -31.90
N ASP A 291 -0.20 16.37 -33.06
CA ASP A 291 -1.11 15.23 -33.24
C ASP A 291 -0.48 13.87 -32.88
N GLY A 292 0.81 13.84 -32.55
CA GLY A 292 1.55 12.62 -32.21
C GLY A 292 1.85 11.71 -33.42
N HIS A 293 1.77 12.23 -34.65
CA HIS A 293 2.10 11.50 -35.87
C HIS A 293 3.44 11.94 -36.49
N CYS A 294 3.93 11.12 -37.41
CA CYS A 294 5.16 11.42 -38.15
C CYS A 294 4.91 12.44 -39.27
N HIS A 295 5.68 13.52 -39.27
CA HIS A 295 5.59 14.62 -40.25
C HIS A 295 6.94 14.92 -40.93
N LEU A 296 7.83 13.93 -40.97
CA LEU A 296 9.07 14.06 -41.73
C LEU A 296 8.79 14.05 -43.23
N SER A 297 9.34 15.05 -43.92
CA SER A 297 9.41 15.06 -45.39
C SER A 297 10.26 13.88 -45.91
N PRO A 298 10.18 13.54 -47.21
CA PRO A 298 11.05 12.52 -47.81
C PRO A 298 12.56 12.81 -47.67
N SER A 299 12.94 14.07 -47.45
CA SER A 299 14.31 14.49 -47.16
C SER A 299 14.71 14.38 -45.67
N GLY A 300 13.81 13.91 -44.80
CA GLY A 300 14.04 13.80 -43.37
C GLY A 300 13.93 15.13 -42.61
N LEU A 301 13.35 16.18 -43.20
CA LEU A 301 13.16 17.49 -42.56
C LEU A 301 11.75 17.60 -41.97
N TYR A 302 11.65 18.11 -40.75
CA TYR A 302 10.44 18.61 -40.12
C TYR A 302 10.51 20.14 -40.04
N ASP A 303 9.56 20.83 -40.65
CA ASP A 303 9.58 22.30 -40.76
C ASP A 303 9.13 23.02 -39.48
N GLY A 304 8.40 22.33 -38.59
CA GLY A 304 7.92 22.87 -37.31
C GLY A 304 6.90 24.01 -37.46
N THR A 305 6.33 24.23 -38.65
CA THR A 305 5.50 25.43 -38.95
C THR A 305 4.00 25.24 -38.76
N ARG A 306 3.54 24.01 -38.49
CA ARG A 306 2.12 23.69 -38.35
C ARG A 306 1.67 23.61 -36.89
N PHE A 307 2.46 22.94 -36.07
CA PHE A 307 2.10 22.61 -34.70
C PHE A 307 2.93 23.42 -33.70
N ASP A 308 2.36 23.64 -32.52
CA ASP A 308 3.06 24.06 -31.31
C ASP A 308 4.09 23.00 -30.88
N TYR A 309 4.92 23.30 -29.89
CA TYR A 309 5.84 22.33 -29.30
C TYR A 309 5.07 21.26 -28.51
N PRO A 310 5.63 20.05 -28.36
CA PRO A 310 5.04 19.01 -27.51
C PRO A 310 5.02 19.40 -26.03
N SER A 311 4.01 18.90 -25.32
CA SER A 311 4.00 18.92 -23.85
C SER A 311 4.85 17.77 -23.29
N VAL A 312 5.35 17.94 -22.07
CA VAL A 312 6.08 16.88 -21.34
C VAL A 312 5.26 15.58 -21.25
N GLY A 313 3.95 15.70 -21.00
CA GLY A 313 3.06 14.54 -20.92
C GLY A 313 2.89 13.82 -22.27
N GLN A 314 2.87 14.55 -23.39
CA GLN A 314 2.86 13.93 -24.72
C GLN A 314 4.17 13.17 -24.99
N LEU A 315 5.31 13.75 -24.65
CA LEU A 315 6.61 13.08 -24.79
C LEU A 315 6.67 11.81 -23.95
N ALA A 316 6.32 11.90 -22.66
CA ALA A 316 6.29 10.74 -21.76
C ALA A 316 5.44 9.60 -22.33
N ARG A 317 4.23 9.90 -22.81
CA ARG A 317 3.33 8.91 -23.41
C ARG A 317 3.93 8.27 -24.66
N VAL A 318 4.48 9.07 -25.58
CA VAL A 318 5.01 8.59 -26.86
C VAL A 318 6.29 7.77 -26.64
N LEU A 319 7.20 8.22 -25.78
CA LEU A 319 8.43 7.50 -25.47
C LEU A 319 8.13 6.13 -24.82
N THR A 320 7.22 6.09 -23.84
CA THR A 320 6.80 4.83 -23.20
C THR A 320 6.11 3.91 -24.19
N ALA A 321 5.15 4.40 -24.99
CA ALA A 321 4.45 3.58 -25.99
C ALA A 321 5.38 2.99 -27.06
N ASN A 322 6.51 3.64 -27.31
CA ASN A 322 7.50 3.22 -28.30
C ASN A 322 8.70 2.49 -27.69
N ASN A 323 8.74 2.37 -26.36
CA ASN A 323 9.79 1.75 -25.56
C ASN A 323 11.18 2.39 -25.82
N ILE A 324 11.21 3.73 -25.88
CA ILE A 324 12.43 4.52 -26.14
C ILE A 324 12.90 5.13 -24.82
N GLN A 325 14.16 4.84 -24.48
CA GLN A 325 14.82 5.37 -23.29
C GLN A 325 15.54 6.67 -23.65
N LEU A 326 15.28 7.73 -22.88
CA LEU A 326 15.78 9.07 -23.18
C LEU A 326 16.97 9.42 -22.28
N ILE A 327 18.10 9.78 -22.87
CA ILE A 327 19.26 10.28 -22.14
C ILE A 327 19.41 11.76 -22.43
N PHE A 328 19.27 12.61 -21.43
CA PHE A 328 19.60 14.02 -21.51
C PHE A 328 21.07 14.22 -21.16
N ALA A 329 21.92 14.46 -22.15
CA ALA A 329 23.31 14.84 -21.97
C ALA A 329 23.42 16.37 -22.12
N VAL A 330 23.41 17.08 -21.00
CA VAL A 330 23.27 18.54 -20.96
C VAL A 330 24.33 19.19 -20.10
N THR A 331 24.70 20.43 -20.39
CA THR A 331 25.75 21.13 -19.62
C THR A 331 25.33 21.36 -18.17
N LYS A 332 26.33 21.52 -17.29
CA LYS A 332 26.12 21.66 -15.83
C LYS A 332 25.18 22.79 -15.43
N ASN A 333 25.13 23.87 -16.20
CA ASN A 333 24.36 25.07 -15.85
C ASN A 333 22.85 24.85 -15.95
N ILE A 334 22.42 23.92 -16.80
CA ILE A 334 21.01 23.63 -17.08
C ILE A 334 20.56 22.25 -16.57
N SER A 335 21.49 21.43 -16.05
CA SER A 335 21.19 20.05 -15.65
C SER A 335 20.04 19.94 -14.65
N ALA A 336 19.92 20.89 -13.72
CA ALA A 336 18.83 20.91 -12.74
C ALA A 336 17.43 20.96 -13.37
N ALA A 337 17.25 21.69 -14.47
CA ALA A 337 15.96 21.76 -15.16
C ALA A 337 15.61 20.42 -15.82
N TYR A 338 16.60 19.77 -16.44
CA TYR A 338 16.43 18.46 -17.06
C TYR A 338 16.28 17.34 -16.03
N GLU A 339 16.83 17.47 -14.82
CA GLU A 339 16.61 16.54 -13.71
C GLU A 339 15.14 16.55 -13.26
N GLU A 340 14.51 17.73 -13.15
CA GLU A 340 13.07 17.81 -12.88
C GLU A 340 12.22 17.27 -14.03
N LEU A 341 12.63 17.54 -15.27
CA LEU A 341 11.98 16.97 -16.46
C LEU A 341 12.04 15.43 -16.46
N SER A 342 13.21 14.88 -16.12
CA SER A 342 13.45 13.44 -16.10
C SER A 342 12.58 12.71 -15.07
N LYS A 343 12.21 13.35 -13.97
CA LYS A 343 11.25 12.79 -13.00
C LYS A 343 9.84 12.59 -13.59
N MET A 344 9.48 13.38 -14.60
CA MET A 344 8.17 13.32 -15.26
C MET A 344 8.15 12.40 -16.48
N ILE A 345 9.31 12.13 -17.09
CA ILE A 345 9.45 11.25 -18.26
C ILE A 345 9.98 9.89 -17.80
N PRO A 346 9.16 8.82 -17.83
CA PRO A 346 9.62 7.49 -17.47
C PRO A 346 10.82 7.05 -18.31
N GLN A 347 11.71 6.26 -17.71
CA GLN A 347 12.89 5.70 -18.39
C GLN A 347 13.81 6.75 -19.02
N SER A 348 13.88 7.92 -18.39
CA SER A 348 14.84 8.95 -18.74
C SER A 348 15.92 9.09 -17.67
N VAL A 349 17.10 9.53 -18.08
CA VAL A 349 18.22 9.85 -17.18
C VAL A 349 18.93 11.11 -17.67
N VAL A 350 19.54 11.82 -16.73
CA VAL A 350 20.35 13.02 -17.02
C VAL A 350 21.82 12.70 -16.78
N GLY A 351 22.66 13.09 -17.72
CA GLY A 351 24.11 13.10 -17.59
C GLY A 351 24.64 14.52 -17.79
N VAL A 352 25.54 14.94 -16.90
CA VAL A 352 26.18 16.25 -17.01
C VAL A 352 27.27 16.19 -18.07
N LEU A 353 27.05 16.89 -19.17
CA LEU A 353 28.00 17.10 -20.25
C LEU A 353 29.06 18.11 -19.82
N GLU A 354 30.33 17.76 -20.02
CA GLU A 354 31.40 18.75 -19.94
C GLU A 354 31.27 19.75 -21.09
N SER A 355 31.80 20.96 -20.92
CA SER A 355 31.66 22.04 -21.92
C SER A 355 32.28 21.73 -23.27
N ASP A 356 33.10 20.68 -23.37
CA ASP A 356 33.70 20.21 -24.61
C ASP A 356 33.12 18.87 -25.07
N SER A 357 32.06 18.35 -24.44
CA SER A 357 31.48 17.03 -24.70
C SER A 357 32.44 15.83 -24.55
N SER A 358 33.61 16.00 -23.93
CA SER A 358 34.63 14.93 -23.82
C SER A 358 34.15 13.69 -23.06
N ASN A 359 33.21 13.87 -22.13
CA ASN A 359 32.70 12.82 -21.27
C ASN A 359 31.42 12.12 -21.79
N VAL A 360 30.94 12.45 -23.00
CA VAL A 360 29.68 11.92 -23.57
C VAL A 360 29.65 10.39 -23.60
N VAL A 361 30.78 9.75 -23.88
CA VAL A 361 30.94 8.30 -23.89
C VAL A 361 30.67 7.70 -22.51
N GLN A 362 31.19 8.33 -21.46
CA GLN A 362 30.98 7.89 -20.08
C GLN A 362 29.55 8.12 -19.62
N ILE A 363 28.91 9.21 -20.06
CA ILE A 363 27.48 9.48 -19.80
C ILE A 363 26.64 8.33 -20.33
N ILE A 364 26.84 7.94 -21.60
CA ILE A 364 26.06 6.86 -22.21
C ILE A 364 26.29 5.54 -21.48
N LYS A 365 27.54 5.25 -21.11
CA LYS A 365 27.87 4.05 -20.31
C LYS A 365 27.16 4.03 -18.96
N ASN A 366 27.16 5.14 -18.24
CA ASN A 366 26.52 5.25 -16.93
C ASN A 366 24.99 5.18 -17.06
N ALA A 367 24.43 5.92 -18.02
CA ALA A 367 23.02 5.95 -18.34
C ALA A 367 22.49 4.57 -18.74
N TYR A 368 23.18 3.89 -19.66
CA TYR A 368 22.85 2.51 -20.06
C TYR A 368 22.85 1.57 -18.85
N ASN A 369 23.88 1.64 -18.00
CA ASN A 369 23.96 0.79 -16.82
C ASN A 369 22.86 1.10 -15.79
N SER A 370 22.52 2.37 -15.61
CA SER A 370 21.46 2.82 -14.71
C SER A 370 20.07 2.40 -15.19
N LEU A 371 19.81 2.53 -16.49
CA LEU A 371 18.53 2.17 -17.10
C LEU A 371 18.36 0.65 -17.18
N SER A 372 19.39 -0.08 -17.61
CA SER A 372 19.32 -1.54 -17.75
C SER A 372 19.45 -2.30 -16.43
N SER A 373 19.86 -1.66 -15.33
CA SER A 373 19.86 -2.27 -13.99
C SER A 373 18.53 -2.13 -13.25
N SER A 374 17.63 -1.26 -13.73
CA SER A 374 16.29 -1.09 -13.18
C SER A 374 15.28 -1.90 -13.98
N VAL A 375 14.66 -2.88 -13.33
CA VAL A 375 13.67 -3.78 -13.93
C VAL A 375 12.31 -3.44 -13.34
N VAL A 376 11.44 -2.85 -14.16
CA VAL A 376 10.07 -2.51 -13.81
C VAL A 376 9.13 -3.37 -14.63
N LEU A 377 8.30 -4.19 -13.97
CA LEU A 377 7.28 -5.00 -14.62
C LEU A 377 5.93 -4.26 -14.56
N GLU A 378 5.29 -4.13 -15.71
CA GLU A 378 4.02 -3.44 -15.89
C GLU A 378 3.06 -4.22 -16.80
N HIS A 379 1.79 -3.81 -16.83
CA HIS A 379 0.76 -4.38 -17.69
C HIS A 379 0.20 -3.34 -18.65
N HIS A 380 -0.25 -3.80 -19.81
CA HIS A 380 -0.88 -2.98 -20.84
C HIS A 380 -2.11 -3.68 -21.40
N GLY A 381 -3.14 -2.90 -21.70
CA GLY A 381 -4.41 -3.41 -22.26
C GLY A 381 -5.23 -4.23 -21.28
N THR A 382 -5.13 -3.97 -19.97
CA THR A 382 -5.90 -4.71 -18.96
C THR A 382 -7.42 -4.49 -19.12
N PRO A 383 -8.22 -5.58 -19.17
CA PRO A 383 -9.67 -5.48 -19.25
C PRO A 383 -10.29 -4.83 -18.02
N GLN A 384 -11.38 -4.07 -18.21
CA GLN A 384 -12.11 -3.49 -17.08
C GLN A 384 -12.74 -4.58 -16.20
N GLY A 385 -12.38 -4.59 -14.92
CA GLY A 385 -12.83 -5.57 -13.94
C GLY A 385 -11.79 -6.64 -13.60
N LEU A 386 -10.61 -6.60 -14.23
CA LEU A 386 -9.45 -7.40 -13.86
C LEU A 386 -8.42 -6.51 -13.13
N GLU A 387 -8.17 -6.82 -11.86
CA GLU A 387 -7.12 -6.18 -11.07
C GLU A 387 -5.83 -7.01 -11.12
N VAL A 388 -4.70 -6.33 -11.31
CA VAL A 388 -3.37 -6.94 -11.38
C VAL A 388 -2.52 -6.37 -10.25
N ALA A 389 -2.07 -7.24 -9.34
CA ALA A 389 -1.16 -6.87 -8.27
C ALA A 389 0.19 -7.59 -8.44
N TYR A 390 1.26 -6.94 -8.00
CA TYR A 390 2.61 -7.43 -8.17
C TYR A 390 3.35 -7.53 -6.84
N GLN A 391 4.25 -8.48 -6.77
CA GLN A 391 5.20 -8.64 -5.68
C GLN A 391 6.57 -8.96 -6.28
N ALA A 392 7.56 -8.12 -6.01
CA ALA A 392 8.92 -8.30 -6.51
C ALA A 392 9.76 -9.14 -5.55
N TYR A 393 10.50 -10.10 -6.10
CA TYR A 393 11.59 -10.80 -5.43
C TYR A 393 12.93 -10.37 -6.05
N CYS A 394 13.52 -9.33 -5.46
CA CYS A 394 14.81 -8.81 -5.91
C CYS A 394 15.92 -9.46 -5.08
N THR A 395 16.92 -10.07 -5.72
CA THR A 395 18.13 -10.55 -5.05
C THR A 395 18.96 -9.36 -4.60
N SER A 396 18.65 -8.79 -3.42
CA SER A 396 19.53 -7.80 -2.79
C SER A 396 20.75 -8.50 -2.19
N PRO A 397 21.96 -7.93 -2.33
CA PRO A 397 23.18 -8.44 -1.70
C PRO A 397 23.25 -8.17 -0.18
N SER A 398 22.18 -7.69 0.45
CA SER A 398 22.13 -7.32 1.87
C SER A 398 21.65 -8.51 2.72
N PRO A 399 22.46 -9.06 3.64
CA PRO A 399 22.01 -10.09 4.55
C PRO A 399 21.00 -9.49 5.54
N GLY A 400 19.75 -9.97 5.52
CA GLY A 400 18.77 -9.71 6.60
C GLY A 400 17.44 -9.04 6.23
N LEU A 401 17.19 -8.65 4.97
CA LEU A 401 15.84 -8.26 4.53
C LEU A 401 15.19 -9.40 3.72
N PRO A 402 13.92 -9.76 3.97
CA PRO A 402 13.21 -10.67 3.08
C PRO A 402 13.20 -10.06 1.68
N GLY A 403 13.75 -10.79 0.69
CA GLY A 403 13.83 -10.32 -0.70
C GLY A 403 12.47 -10.07 -1.35
N LEU A 404 11.38 -10.46 -0.68
CA LEU A 404 10.01 -10.36 -1.12
C LEU A 404 9.38 -9.04 -0.65
N ARG A 405 9.05 -8.15 -1.59
CA ARG A 405 8.40 -6.86 -1.32
C ARG A 405 6.89 -7.02 -1.08
N PRO A 406 6.20 -6.06 -0.45
CA PRO A 406 4.74 -6.07 -0.33
C PRO A 406 4.04 -6.04 -1.70
N TRP A 407 2.76 -6.41 -1.74
CA TRP A 407 1.92 -6.28 -2.93
C TRP A 407 1.73 -4.81 -3.33
N SER A 408 1.90 -4.50 -4.60
CA SER A 408 1.77 -3.16 -5.15
C SER A 408 1.25 -3.19 -6.61
N GLN A 409 0.77 -2.04 -7.09
CA GLN A 409 0.30 -1.87 -8.48
C GLN A 409 1.43 -1.86 -9.52
N ARG A 410 2.68 -1.77 -9.07
CA ARG A 410 3.91 -1.85 -9.88
C ARG A 410 4.98 -2.60 -9.12
N ALA A 411 5.81 -3.39 -9.80
CA ALA A 411 6.95 -4.07 -9.18
C ALA A 411 8.25 -3.60 -9.82
N GLU A 412 9.22 -3.27 -8.97
CA GLU A 412 10.50 -2.69 -9.38
C GLU A 412 11.66 -3.30 -8.60
N CYS A 413 12.69 -3.70 -9.33
CA CYS A 413 13.98 -4.11 -8.80
C CYS A 413 15.08 -3.20 -9.36
N LYS A 414 15.94 -2.66 -8.49
CA LYS A 414 17.06 -1.79 -8.86
C LYS A 414 18.39 -2.54 -8.74
N ASP A 415 19.42 -2.02 -9.40
CA ASP A 415 20.81 -2.49 -9.31
C ASP A 415 21.02 -3.95 -9.75
N ILE A 416 20.24 -4.41 -10.73
CA ILE A 416 20.33 -5.76 -11.29
C ILE A 416 21.55 -5.89 -12.19
N LYS A 417 22.44 -6.84 -11.87
CA LYS A 417 23.66 -7.11 -12.63
C LYS A 417 23.38 -7.93 -13.89
N ILE A 418 24.31 -7.90 -14.85
CA ILE A 418 24.26 -8.76 -16.04
C ILE A 418 24.26 -10.23 -15.58
N ASN A 419 23.48 -11.07 -16.25
CA ASN A 419 23.23 -12.48 -15.92
C ASN A 419 22.52 -12.73 -14.57
N GLN A 420 22.10 -11.68 -13.86
CA GLN A 420 21.27 -11.81 -12.67
C GLN A 420 19.80 -12.00 -13.07
N GLN A 421 19.12 -12.92 -12.38
CA GLN A 421 17.70 -13.16 -12.51
C GLN A 421 16.93 -12.52 -11.35
N VAL A 422 15.76 -11.97 -11.66
CA VAL A 422 14.76 -11.49 -10.71
C VAL A 422 13.43 -12.18 -10.99
N ASP A 423 12.68 -12.43 -9.93
CA ASP A 423 11.37 -13.07 -10.02
C ASP A 423 10.29 -12.10 -9.55
N PHE A 424 9.17 -12.08 -10.27
CA PHE A 424 7.98 -11.31 -9.95
C PHE A 424 6.82 -12.27 -9.75
N TYR A 425 6.06 -12.08 -8.69
CA TYR A 425 4.79 -12.76 -8.47
C TYR A 425 3.67 -11.81 -8.89
N VAL A 426 2.82 -12.27 -9.79
CA VAL A 426 1.70 -11.51 -10.34
C VAL A 426 0.41 -12.18 -9.87
N GLN A 427 -0.47 -11.41 -9.26
CA GLN A 427 -1.79 -11.85 -8.83
C GLN A 427 -2.85 -11.20 -9.72
N LEU A 428 -3.72 -12.04 -10.28
CA LEU A 428 -4.88 -11.65 -11.05
C LEU A 428 -6.12 -11.83 -10.20
N ASN A 429 -6.91 -10.76 -10.06
CA ASN A 429 -8.17 -10.80 -9.33
C ASN A 429 -9.29 -10.27 -10.21
N MET A 430 -10.24 -11.14 -10.54
CA MET A 430 -11.36 -10.81 -11.43
C MET A 430 -12.59 -10.45 -10.59
N SER A 431 -13.14 -9.26 -10.79
CA SER A 431 -14.32 -8.74 -10.08
C SER A 431 -15.65 -9.05 -10.78
N ARG A 432 -15.61 -9.27 -12.10
CA ARG A 432 -16.76 -9.60 -12.96
C ARG A 432 -16.28 -10.33 -14.20
N CYS A 433 -17.20 -10.95 -14.93
CA CYS A 433 -16.92 -11.49 -16.25
C CYS A 433 -16.50 -10.37 -17.22
N LEU A 434 -15.41 -10.62 -17.94
CA LEU A 434 -14.74 -9.69 -18.84
C LEU A 434 -15.23 -9.91 -20.29
N GLU A 435 -15.24 -8.86 -21.10
CA GLU A 435 -15.50 -8.97 -22.54
C GLU A 435 -14.22 -9.20 -23.34
N GLN A 436 -13.12 -8.60 -22.89
CA GLN A 436 -11.78 -8.79 -23.44
C GLN A 436 -11.01 -9.80 -22.61
N THR A 437 -10.36 -10.73 -23.31
CA THR A 437 -9.67 -11.87 -22.71
C THR A 437 -8.16 -11.82 -22.88
N GLU A 438 -7.61 -10.76 -23.49
CA GLU A 438 -6.17 -10.70 -23.78
C GLU A 438 -5.56 -9.39 -23.29
N PHE A 439 -4.43 -9.50 -22.62
CA PHE A 439 -3.57 -8.38 -22.25
C PHE A 439 -2.11 -8.84 -22.17
N HIS A 440 -1.18 -7.92 -21.97
CA HIS A 440 0.24 -8.26 -21.93
C HIS A 440 0.96 -7.63 -20.75
N LEU A 441 1.96 -8.35 -20.25
CA LEU A 441 2.95 -7.84 -19.33
C LEU A 441 4.24 -7.54 -20.08
N SER A 442 4.90 -6.44 -19.74
CA SER A 442 6.18 -6.07 -20.32
C SER A 442 7.12 -5.53 -19.27
N VAL A 443 8.41 -5.71 -19.52
CA VAL A 443 9.46 -5.05 -18.75
C VAL A 443 9.80 -3.75 -19.45
N GLN A 444 9.78 -2.65 -18.70
CA GLN A 444 10.15 -1.34 -19.21
C GLN A 444 11.53 -1.38 -19.88
N GLY A 445 11.60 -0.98 -21.14
CA GLY A 445 12.86 -0.84 -21.89
C GLY A 445 13.24 -2.07 -22.70
N ILE A 446 12.44 -3.14 -22.62
CA ILE A 446 12.67 -4.42 -23.31
C ILE A 446 11.51 -4.69 -24.25
N SER A 447 11.81 -5.22 -25.44
CA SER A 447 10.80 -5.43 -26.49
C SER A 447 9.94 -6.69 -26.29
N GLU A 448 10.40 -7.62 -25.45
CA GLU A 448 9.70 -8.86 -25.14
C GLU A 448 8.46 -8.59 -24.26
N GLN A 449 7.39 -9.31 -24.56
CA GLN A 449 6.11 -9.23 -23.86
C GLN A 449 5.63 -10.62 -23.50
N LEU A 450 5.04 -10.75 -22.32
CA LEU A 450 4.31 -11.93 -21.88
C LEU A 450 2.83 -11.74 -22.21
N LYS A 451 2.32 -12.54 -23.13
CA LYS A 451 0.91 -12.55 -23.52
C LYS A 451 0.09 -13.35 -22.51
N LEU A 452 -0.97 -12.75 -21.99
CA LEU A 452 -1.89 -13.38 -21.05
C LEU A 452 -3.27 -13.51 -21.68
N VAL A 453 -3.78 -14.74 -21.74
CA VAL A 453 -5.12 -15.03 -22.23
C VAL A 453 -5.98 -15.53 -21.07
N VAL A 454 -7.03 -14.81 -20.74
CA VAL A 454 -7.93 -15.10 -19.63
C VAL A 454 -9.24 -15.67 -20.17
N LYS A 455 -9.44 -16.97 -20.00
CA LYS A 455 -10.75 -17.62 -20.16
C LYS A 455 -11.49 -17.55 -18.82
N MET A 456 -12.81 -17.46 -18.88
CA MET A 456 -13.63 -17.24 -17.70
C MET A 456 -14.71 -18.33 -17.64
N LYS A 457 -14.95 -18.90 -16.46
CA LYS A 457 -16.14 -19.74 -16.24
C LYS A 457 -17.25 -18.90 -15.61
N CYS A 458 -18.06 -18.29 -16.47
CA CYS A 458 -19.18 -17.41 -16.10
C CYS A 458 -20.55 -18.08 -16.18
N GLU A 459 -20.63 -19.20 -16.89
CA GLU A 459 -21.84 -20.01 -17.04
C GLU A 459 -21.70 -21.32 -16.26
N CYS A 460 -22.83 -21.87 -15.85
CA CYS A 460 -22.88 -23.15 -15.17
C CYS A 460 -22.98 -24.29 -16.18
N ASP A 461 -22.02 -25.20 -16.11
CA ASP A 461 -22.06 -26.50 -16.79
C ASP A 461 -22.57 -27.56 -15.81
N CYS A 462 -23.87 -27.55 -15.56
CA CYS A 462 -24.55 -28.36 -14.55
C CYS A 462 -25.23 -29.61 -15.15
N GLY A 463 -24.89 -29.98 -16.39
CA GLY A 463 -25.46 -31.10 -17.13
C GLY A 463 -26.39 -30.69 -18.29
N PRO A 464 -26.98 -31.67 -18.98
CA PRO A 464 -27.80 -31.44 -20.16
C PRO A 464 -29.11 -30.72 -19.85
N VAL A 465 -29.55 -29.89 -20.79
CA VAL A 465 -30.84 -29.21 -20.78
C VAL A 465 -31.95 -30.24 -21.05
N GLU A 466 -32.95 -30.34 -20.18
CA GLU A 466 -34.12 -31.20 -20.38
C GLU A 466 -35.33 -30.38 -20.84
N GLU A 467 -35.66 -30.45 -22.13
CA GLU A 467 -36.88 -29.85 -22.68
C GLU A 467 -38.14 -30.63 -22.25
N ALA A 468 -39.24 -29.91 -22.02
CA ALA A 468 -40.52 -30.46 -21.55
C ALA A 468 -40.35 -31.40 -20.34
N SER A 469 -39.52 -31.00 -19.36
CA SER A 469 -39.16 -31.86 -18.24
C SER A 469 -40.37 -32.16 -17.35
N PRO A 470 -40.57 -33.41 -16.89
CA PRO A 470 -41.61 -33.76 -15.92
C PRO A 470 -41.50 -32.97 -14.61
N SER A 471 -40.28 -32.55 -14.22
CA SER A 471 -40.07 -31.69 -13.04
C SER A 471 -40.57 -30.26 -13.24
N CYS A 472 -40.78 -29.84 -14.48
CA CYS A 472 -41.39 -28.59 -14.88
C CYS A 472 -42.81 -28.82 -15.42
N SER A 473 -43.50 -29.85 -14.92
CA SER A 473 -44.88 -30.21 -15.30
C SER A 473 -45.09 -30.45 -16.81
N GLY A 474 -44.00 -30.71 -17.57
CA GLY A 474 -44.05 -30.85 -19.02
C GLY A 474 -44.23 -29.55 -19.80
N HIS A 475 -44.21 -28.39 -19.13
CA HIS A 475 -44.47 -27.06 -19.68
C HIS A 475 -43.28 -26.11 -19.50
N GLY A 476 -42.07 -26.65 -19.64
CA GLY A 476 -40.86 -25.85 -19.58
C GLY A 476 -39.58 -26.67 -19.69
N THR A 477 -38.48 -25.94 -19.79
CA THR A 477 -37.12 -26.47 -19.87
C THR A 477 -36.47 -26.52 -18.48
N LEU A 478 -35.94 -27.67 -18.05
CA LEU A 478 -35.16 -27.79 -16.82
C LEU A 478 -33.66 -27.62 -17.12
N HIS A 479 -33.01 -26.69 -16.44
CA HIS A 479 -31.56 -26.50 -16.50
C HIS A 479 -31.01 -26.12 -15.11
N CYS A 480 -29.92 -26.76 -14.68
CA CYS A 480 -29.34 -26.59 -13.34
C CYS A 480 -30.34 -26.72 -12.18
N GLY A 481 -31.38 -27.55 -12.31
CA GLY A 481 -32.39 -27.75 -11.28
C GLY A 481 -33.43 -26.62 -11.15
N THR A 482 -33.41 -25.63 -12.05
CA THR A 482 -34.45 -24.61 -12.16
C THR A 482 -35.22 -24.76 -13.48
N CYS A 483 -36.51 -24.43 -13.47
CA CYS A 483 -37.38 -24.49 -14.63
C CYS A 483 -37.48 -23.13 -15.32
N ARG A 484 -37.33 -23.13 -16.63
CA ARG A 484 -37.70 -22.02 -17.51
C ARG A 484 -39.01 -22.38 -18.20
N CYS A 485 -40.12 -21.79 -17.74
CA CYS A 485 -41.45 -22.13 -18.23
C CYS A 485 -41.70 -21.65 -19.66
N ASP A 486 -42.53 -22.41 -20.36
CA ASP A 486 -43.03 -22.03 -21.69
C ASP A 486 -43.96 -20.81 -21.59
N PRO A 487 -44.15 -20.05 -22.69
CA PRO A 487 -45.07 -18.93 -22.70
C PRO A 487 -46.47 -19.32 -22.21
N GLY A 488 -47.00 -18.57 -21.24
CA GLY A 488 -48.30 -18.85 -20.62
C GLY A 488 -48.26 -19.83 -19.45
N PHE A 489 -47.08 -20.27 -18.99
CA PHE A 489 -46.92 -21.05 -17.76
C PHE A 489 -46.02 -20.32 -16.75
N LEU A 490 -46.33 -20.45 -15.47
CA LEU A 490 -45.68 -19.73 -14.37
C LEU A 490 -45.40 -20.68 -13.18
N GLY A 491 -44.53 -20.23 -12.27
CA GLY A 491 -44.14 -20.96 -11.06
C GLY A 491 -42.82 -21.73 -11.21
N GLN A 492 -42.20 -22.10 -10.09
CA GLN A 492 -40.90 -22.80 -10.08
C GLN A 492 -40.93 -24.17 -10.77
N THR A 493 -42.12 -24.77 -10.90
CA THR A 493 -42.36 -26.07 -11.54
C THR A 493 -43.27 -25.97 -12.77
N CYS A 494 -43.55 -24.76 -13.25
CA CYS A 494 -44.41 -24.49 -14.42
C CYS A 494 -45.78 -25.19 -14.36
N ASP A 495 -46.29 -25.44 -13.16
CA ASP A 495 -47.55 -26.13 -12.87
C ASP A 495 -48.77 -25.22 -13.05
N CYS A 496 -48.56 -23.94 -13.33
CA CYS A 496 -49.61 -22.93 -13.35
C CYS A 496 -49.77 -22.36 -14.75
N GLN A 497 -50.95 -22.56 -15.33
CA GLN A 497 -51.32 -21.94 -16.59
C GLN A 497 -51.84 -20.52 -16.35
N GLN A 498 -51.30 -19.57 -17.11
CA GLN A 498 -51.73 -18.19 -17.17
C GLN A 498 -53.13 -18.18 -17.82
N SER A 499 -54.17 -18.11 -16.99
CA SER A 499 -55.56 -17.93 -17.43
C SER A 499 -55.95 -16.45 -17.36
N GLU A 500 -56.95 -16.03 -18.15
CA GLU A 500 -57.43 -14.64 -18.22
C GLU A 500 -57.94 -14.11 -16.86
N ASP A 501 -58.16 -14.98 -15.86
CA ASP A 501 -58.57 -14.64 -14.49
C ASP A 501 -57.39 -14.35 -13.55
N HIS A 502 -56.48 -13.46 -13.98
CA HIS A 502 -55.32 -12.99 -13.20
C HIS A 502 -55.68 -12.54 -11.77
N VAL A 503 -56.89 -12.02 -11.57
CA VAL A 503 -57.38 -11.47 -10.30
C VAL A 503 -57.49 -12.55 -9.22
N SER A 504 -57.87 -13.79 -9.59
CA SER A 504 -58.16 -14.87 -8.63
C SER A 504 -56.90 -15.48 -7.97
N LEU A 505 -55.76 -15.44 -8.67
CA LEU A 505 -54.49 -15.98 -8.20
C LEU A 505 -53.76 -14.99 -7.28
N TYR A 506 -53.77 -13.70 -7.63
CA TYR A 506 -53.17 -12.65 -6.80
C TYR A 506 -53.96 -12.39 -5.51
N GLU A 507 -55.29 -12.54 -5.53
CA GLU A 507 -56.12 -12.51 -4.31
C GLU A 507 -55.67 -13.54 -3.26
N LYS A 508 -55.25 -14.74 -3.67
CA LYS A 508 -54.76 -15.79 -2.76
C LYS A 508 -53.43 -15.46 -2.09
N CYS A 509 -52.70 -14.46 -2.59
CA CYS A 509 -51.44 -13.97 -2.02
C CYS A 509 -51.63 -12.71 -1.15
N ARG A 510 -52.88 -12.29 -0.90
CA ARG A 510 -53.18 -11.14 -0.04
C ARG A 510 -53.62 -11.61 1.33
N HIS A 511 -52.97 -11.07 2.37
CA HIS A 511 -53.40 -11.27 3.74
C HIS A 511 -54.46 -10.23 4.12
N GLY A 512 -55.66 -10.69 4.55
CA GLY A 512 -56.66 -9.84 5.22
C GLY A 512 -57.19 -8.62 4.43
N GLY A 513 -57.22 -8.67 3.08
CA GLY A 513 -57.67 -7.54 2.26
C GLY A 513 -56.61 -6.45 2.04
N SER A 514 -55.35 -6.72 2.38
CA SER A 514 -54.20 -5.85 2.04
C SER A 514 -54.08 -5.62 0.53
N SER A 515 -53.71 -4.41 0.12
CA SER A 515 -53.42 -4.11 -1.30
C SER A 515 -52.11 -4.73 -1.78
N GLN A 516 -51.18 -5.01 -0.86
CA GLN A 516 -49.86 -5.55 -1.15
C GLN A 516 -49.87 -7.09 -1.21
N LEU A 517 -49.35 -7.62 -2.32
CA LEU A 517 -49.15 -9.05 -2.52
C LEU A 517 -47.98 -9.51 -1.64
N CYS A 518 -48.15 -10.65 -0.95
CA CYS A 518 -47.11 -11.23 -0.10
C CYS A 518 -46.51 -10.20 0.88
N SER A 519 -47.38 -9.34 1.42
CA SER A 519 -47.01 -8.26 2.34
C SER A 519 -45.92 -7.31 1.81
N GLY A 520 -45.65 -7.30 0.50
CA GLY A 520 -44.58 -6.52 -0.12
C GLY A 520 -43.18 -7.14 0.02
N HIS A 521 -43.07 -8.34 0.60
CA HIS A 521 -41.80 -8.98 0.99
C HIS A 521 -41.55 -10.31 0.26
N GLY A 522 -42.21 -10.51 -0.88
CA GLY A 522 -42.10 -11.72 -1.69
C GLY A 522 -42.77 -11.58 -3.05
N SER A 523 -42.57 -12.59 -3.91
CA SER A 523 -43.29 -12.75 -5.17
C SER A 523 -44.52 -13.63 -4.96
N CYS A 524 -45.66 -13.24 -5.53
CA CYS A 524 -46.82 -14.13 -5.60
C CYS A 524 -46.63 -15.08 -6.78
N GLU A 525 -46.37 -16.35 -6.48
CA GLU A 525 -46.17 -17.42 -7.44
C GLU A 525 -47.33 -18.40 -7.29
N CYS A 526 -48.23 -18.41 -8.28
CA CYS A 526 -49.36 -19.34 -8.34
C CYS A 526 -50.33 -19.30 -7.15
N GLY A 527 -50.58 -18.11 -6.59
CA GLY A 527 -51.46 -17.97 -5.43
C GLY A 527 -50.82 -18.41 -4.10
N LYS A 528 -49.50 -18.59 -4.07
CA LYS A 528 -48.69 -18.73 -2.86
C LYS A 528 -47.58 -17.68 -2.88
N CYS A 529 -47.12 -17.29 -1.71
CA CYS A 529 -46.04 -16.33 -1.58
C CYS A 529 -44.68 -17.02 -1.47
N ALA A 530 -43.74 -16.62 -2.32
CA ALA A 530 -42.33 -16.95 -2.21
C ALA A 530 -41.60 -15.77 -1.54
N CYS A 531 -41.14 -15.99 -0.32
CA CYS A 531 -40.64 -14.91 0.54
C CYS A 531 -39.17 -14.61 0.31
N GLN A 532 -38.82 -13.31 0.35
CA GLN A 532 -37.43 -12.86 0.30
C GLN A 532 -36.69 -13.23 1.60
N HIS A 533 -35.36 -13.34 1.50
CA HIS A 533 -34.41 -13.88 2.50
C HIS A 533 -34.80 -13.86 3.98
N SER A 534 -35.23 -12.71 4.49
CA SER A 534 -35.49 -12.45 5.90
C SER A 534 -36.96 -12.59 6.28
N PHE A 535 -37.83 -12.98 5.36
CA PHE A 535 -39.28 -13.04 5.55
C PHE A 535 -39.82 -14.45 5.44
N SER A 536 -40.83 -14.76 6.25
CA SER A 536 -41.49 -16.06 6.29
C SER A 536 -42.99 -15.92 6.51
N GLY A 537 -43.70 -17.05 6.51
CA GLY A 537 -45.15 -17.12 6.61
C GLY A 537 -45.85 -17.26 5.26
N PRO A 538 -47.12 -17.69 5.26
CA PRO A 538 -47.92 -17.92 4.04
C PRO A 538 -48.07 -16.69 3.13
N PHE A 539 -47.89 -15.48 3.68
CA PHE A 539 -47.98 -14.20 2.98
C PHE A 539 -46.73 -13.34 3.17
N CYS A 540 -45.59 -13.93 3.56
CA CYS A 540 -44.34 -13.22 3.87
C CYS A 540 -44.52 -12.09 4.90
N GLU A 541 -45.43 -12.30 5.84
CA GLU A 541 -45.82 -11.34 6.87
C GLU A 541 -44.86 -11.30 8.06
N CYS A 542 -44.01 -12.32 8.21
CA CYS A 542 -43.10 -12.44 9.33
C CYS A 542 -41.69 -11.99 8.94
N ASP A 543 -41.11 -11.04 9.67
CA ASP A 543 -39.70 -10.68 9.55
C ASP A 543 -38.88 -11.51 10.56
N ASP A 544 -38.11 -12.47 10.05
CA ASP A 544 -37.22 -13.35 10.79
C ASP A 544 -35.85 -12.70 11.08
N SER A 545 -35.67 -11.42 10.76
CA SER A 545 -34.49 -10.63 11.14
C SER A 545 -34.77 -9.59 12.24
N ASN A 546 -36.04 -9.41 12.63
CA ASN A 546 -36.45 -8.41 13.61
C ASN A 546 -36.76 -9.02 15.00
N CYS A 547 -35.85 -9.87 15.50
CA CYS A 547 -35.92 -10.41 16.85
C CYS A 547 -34.99 -9.66 17.82
N ALA A 548 -35.21 -9.85 19.13
CA ALA A 548 -34.35 -9.31 20.16
C ALA A 548 -32.88 -9.75 19.97
N GLN A 549 -31.96 -8.79 20.09
CA GLN A 549 -30.52 -8.99 19.91
C GLN A 549 -29.80 -8.90 21.26
N SER A 550 -28.79 -9.75 21.45
CA SER A 550 -27.87 -9.69 22.58
C SER A 550 -26.43 -9.89 22.07
N ASN A 551 -25.49 -9.08 22.56
CA ASN A 551 -24.10 -9.05 22.07
C ASN A 551 -23.96 -8.93 20.53
N GLN A 552 -24.77 -8.08 19.90
CA GLN A 552 -24.81 -7.88 18.43
C GLN A 552 -25.18 -9.14 17.62
N GLN A 553 -25.74 -10.17 18.28
CA GLN A 553 -26.23 -11.38 17.64
C GLN A 553 -27.75 -11.51 17.81
N LEU A 554 -28.44 -11.85 16.71
CA LEU A 554 -29.87 -12.13 16.70
C LEU A 554 -30.16 -13.35 17.59
N CYS A 555 -31.09 -13.21 18.54
CA CYS A 555 -31.38 -14.24 19.54
C CYS A 555 -30.13 -14.72 20.30
N GLY A 556 -29.17 -13.81 20.52
CA GLY A 556 -27.95 -14.06 21.29
C GLY A 556 -27.07 -15.18 20.71
N GLY A 557 -27.30 -15.57 19.45
CA GLY A 557 -26.66 -16.73 18.82
C GLY A 557 -27.16 -18.10 19.31
N ASN A 558 -28.08 -18.13 20.29
CA ASN A 558 -28.54 -19.35 20.97
C ASN A 558 -30.04 -19.63 20.75
N GLY A 559 -30.60 -19.10 19.67
CA GLY A 559 -32.00 -19.32 19.30
C GLY A 559 -32.26 -19.02 17.83
N LYS A 560 -33.38 -19.51 17.32
CA LYS A 560 -33.85 -19.20 15.96
C LYS A 560 -34.91 -18.10 16.05
N CYS A 561 -34.72 -17.01 15.32
CA CYS A 561 -35.76 -16.00 15.17
C CYS A 561 -36.90 -16.58 14.31
N VAL A 562 -38.13 -16.50 14.82
CA VAL A 562 -39.34 -16.89 14.11
C VAL A 562 -40.38 -15.81 14.36
N CYS A 563 -40.71 -15.03 13.32
CA CYS A 563 -41.74 -14.00 13.35
C CYS A 563 -41.64 -13.03 14.54
N GLY A 564 -40.46 -12.41 14.71
CA GLY A 564 -40.20 -11.44 15.78
C GLY A 564 -40.04 -12.03 17.20
N LYS A 565 -40.03 -13.36 17.36
CA LYS A 565 -39.74 -14.03 18.63
C LYS A 565 -38.56 -14.99 18.52
N CYS A 566 -37.69 -14.95 19.52
CA CYS A 566 -36.59 -15.90 19.61
C CYS A 566 -37.05 -17.23 20.20
N ASN A 567 -36.95 -18.29 19.41
CA ASN A 567 -37.13 -19.66 19.89
C ASN A 567 -35.78 -20.19 20.36
N CYS A 568 -35.58 -20.22 21.68
CA CYS A 568 -34.29 -20.56 22.28
C CYS A 568 -33.94 -22.04 22.13
N LEU A 569 -32.65 -22.32 21.95
CA LEU A 569 -32.10 -23.67 22.03
C LEU A 569 -32.30 -24.22 23.45
N ALA A 570 -32.34 -25.55 23.56
CA ALA A 570 -32.42 -26.22 24.86
C ALA A 570 -31.27 -25.74 25.77
N ALA A 571 -31.61 -25.38 27.01
CA ALA A 571 -30.73 -24.78 28.02
C ALA A 571 -30.47 -23.25 27.92
N TYR A 572 -31.25 -22.53 27.10
CA TYR A 572 -31.25 -21.06 27.03
C TYR A 572 -32.67 -20.50 27.18
N GLY A 573 -32.78 -19.30 27.73
CA GLY A 573 -34.03 -18.57 27.95
C GLY A 573 -33.82 -17.06 27.91
N GLY A 574 -34.89 -16.32 28.17
CA GLY A 574 -34.95 -14.86 27.98
C GLY A 574 -35.43 -14.46 26.58
N GLU A 575 -35.86 -13.21 26.42
CA GLU A 575 -36.42 -12.72 25.15
C GLU A 575 -35.41 -12.74 23.99
N ALA A 576 -34.12 -12.62 24.30
CA ALA A 576 -33.02 -12.68 23.34
C ALA A 576 -32.21 -14.00 23.43
N CYS A 577 -32.71 -15.03 24.14
CA CYS A 577 -32.01 -16.31 24.37
C CYS A 577 -30.58 -16.19 24.90
N ASP A 578 -30.30 -15.13 25.64
CA ASP A 578 -28.99 -14.79 26.17
C ASP A 578 -28.74 -15.35 27.58
N CYS A 579 -29.79 -15.86 28.22
CA CYS A 579 -29.69 -16.41 29.56
C CYS A 579 -29.58 -17.93 29.53
N SER A 580 -28.42 -18.49 29.89
CA SER A 580 -28.28 -19.94 30.07
C SER A 580 -29.03 -20.39 31.31
N THR A 581 -29.79 -21.49 31.21
CA THR A 581 -30.47 -22.13 32.34
C THR A 581 -29.56 -23.09 33.10
N LEU A 582 -28.32 -23.28 32.64
CA LEU A 582 -27.31 -24.06 33.35
C LEU A 582 -26.69 -23.23 34.48
N THR A 583 -26.12 -23.91 35.48
CA THR A 583 -25.45 -23.28 36.62
C THR A 583 -24.07 -23.87 36.88
N ASP A 584 -23.53 -24.64 35.94
CA ASP A 584 -22.25 -25.35 36.04
C ASP A 584 -21.07 -24.39 36.22
N ARG A 585 -21.05 -23.25 35.51
CA ARG A 585 -20.00 -22.23 35.65
C ARG A 585 -20.09 -21.45 36.97
N CYS A 586 -21.20 -21.54 37.69
CA CYS A 586 -21.31 -20.97 39.02
C CYS A 586 -20.84 -21.92 40.12
N GLN A 587 -20.63 -23.20 39.82
CA GLN A 587 -20.21 -24.18 40.83
C GLN A 587 -18.76 -23.92 41.26
N THR A 588 -18.52 -23.99 42.56
CA THR A 588 -17.17 -23.96 43.14
C THR A 588 -16.98 -25.19 44.02
N ALA A 589 -15.78 -25.42 44.56
CA ALA A 589 -15.52 -26.51 45.50
C ALA A 589 -16.41 -26.46 46.76
N GLY A 590 -17.06 -25.32 47.03
CA GLY A 590 -18.03 -25.11 48.11
C GLY A 590 -19.42 -24.75 47.59
N ARG A 591 -19.98 -23.61 48.04
CA ARG A 591 -21.29 -23.12 47.57
C ARG A 591 -21.17 -22.42 46.20
N PRO A 592 -22.22 -22.42 45.35
CA PRO A 592 -22.19 -21.67 44.10
C PRO A 592 -21.80 -20.21 44.34
N CYS A 593 -20.96 -19.64 43.46
CA CYS A 593 -20.44 -18.28 43.58
C CYS A 593 -19.75 -18.00 44.93
N SER A 594 -19.03 -19.01 45.43
CA SER A 594 -18.36 -19.01 46.74
C SER A 594 -19.28 -18.67 47.92
N GLY A 595 -20.61 -18.79 47.75
CA GLY A 595 -21.61 -18.38 48.73
C GLY A 595 -21.71 -16.86 48.94
N ARG A 596 -21.09 -16.05 48.07
CA ARG A 596 -21.00 -14.58 48.17
C ARG A 596 -21.63 -13.88 46.96
N GLY A 597 -22.43 -14.59 46.17
CA GLY A 597 -23.15 -14.04 45.03
C GLY A 597 -24.33 -14.93 44.62
N ASP A 598 -25.17 -14.41 43.73
CA ASP A 598 -26.26 -15.16 43.12
C ASP A 598 -25.83 -15.66 41.73
N CYS A 599 -26.18 -16.89 41.37
CA CYS A 599 -25.94 -17.38 40.01
C CYS A 599 -27.11 -16.98 39.11
N LEU A 600 -26.85 -16.11 38.13
CA LEU A 600 -27.83 -15.67 37.14
C LEU A 600 -27.27 -15.91 35.74
N CYS A 601 -28.04 -16.58 34.89
CA CYS A 601 -27.64 -16.89 33.51
C CYS A 601 -26.27 -17.60 33.41
N ASN A 602 -26.01 -18.53 34.33
CA ASN A 602 -24.73 -19.26 34.46
C ASN A 602 -23.50 -18.36 34.74
N ARG A 603 -23.71 -17.18 35.35
CA ARG A 603 -22.66 -16.26 35.80
C ARG A 603 -22.92 -15.80 37.23
N CYS A 604 -21.87 -15.65 38.02
CA CYS A 604 -21.96 -15.18 39.39
C CYS A 604 -22.10 -13.66 39.46
N VAL A 605 -23.13 -13.18 40.16
CA VAL A 605 -23.33 -11.77 40.50
C VAL A 605 -23.00 -11.59 41.98
N CYS A 606 -21.84 -11.00 42.25
CA CYS A 606 -21.26 -10.91 43.59
C CYS A 606 -21.93 -9.84 44.46
N LYS A 607 -22.10 -10.15 45.75
CA LYS A 607 -22.67 -9.26 46.78
C LYS A 607 -21.58 -8.86 47.78
N GLY A 608 -21.66 -7.66 48.36
CA GLY A 608 -20.78 -7.25 49.48
C GLY A 608 -19.35 -6.85 49.10
N GLY A 609 -19.15 -6.36 47.87
CA GLY A 609 -17.85 -5.84 47.40
C GLY A 609 -16.82 -6.92 47.06
N PHE A 610 -17.26 -8.14 46.78
CA PHE A 610 -16.44 -9.22 46.22
C PHE A 610 -16.50 -9.16 44.69
N ASP A 611 -15.44 -9.60 44.01
CA ASP A 611 -15.38 -9.67 42.54
C ASP A 611 -14.73 -10.99 42.06
N GLY A 612 -14.53 -11.09 40.74
CA GLY A 612 -14.07 -12.29 40.06
C GLY A 612 -15.20 -13.24 39.64
N ASP A 613 -14.88 -14.17 38.73
CA ASP A 613 -15.86 -15.03 38.05
C ASP A 613 -16.69 -15.92 39.00
N HIS A 614 -16.16 -16.18 40.20
CA HIS A 614 -16.83 -16.96 41.24
C HIS A 614 -16.98 -16.20 42.58
N CYS A 615 -16.84 -14.87 42.58
CA CYS A 615 -16.91 -14.03 43.79
C CYS A 615 -15.89 -14.40 44.88
N SER A 616 -14.73 -14.89 44.45
CA SER A 616 -13.65 -15.38 45.32
C SER A 616 -12.54 -14.36 45.55
N HIS A 617 -12.64 -13.15 44.99
CA HIS A 617 -11.63 -12.12 45.11
C HIS A 617 -12.16 -10.92 45.92
N ILE A 618 -11.26 -10.31 46.71
CA ILE A 618 -11.54 -9.15 47.54
C ILE A 618 -10.74 -7.97 46.99
N PRO A 619 -11.36 -7.08 46.20
CA PRO A 619 -10.68 -5.89 45.70
C PRO A 619 -10.33 -4.94 46.86
N ASN A 620 -9.10 -4.41 46.85
CA ASN A 620 -8.54 -3.48 47.84
C ASN A 620 -8.67 -3.93 49.31
N ASN A 621 -8.15 -5.13 49.61
CA ASN A 621 -8.15 -5.74 50.95
C ASN A 621 -7.60 -4.81 52.05
N CYS A 622 -6.55 -4.02 51.80
CA CYS A 622 -5.98 -3.10 52.79
C CYS A 622 -6.99 -2.05 53.25
N THR A 623 -7.59 -1.28 52.34
CA THR A 623 -8.56 -0.23 52.69
C THR A 623 -9.84 -0.77 53.30
N LYS A 624 -10.27 -1.98 52.89
CA LYS A 624 -11.48 -2.60 53.42
C LYS A 624 -11.34 -2.96 54.90
N TYR A 625 -10.19 -3.51 55.29
CA TYR A 625 -9.94 -3.97 56.67
C TYR A 625 -9.11 -2.99 57.52
N GLU A 626 -8.77 -1.81 57.00
CA GLU A 626 -8.10 -0.74 57.74
C GLU A 626 -8.83 -0.35 59.02
N LYS A 627 -10.17 -0.25 58.98
CA LYS A 627 -11.01 0.07 60.15
C LYS A 627 -10.97 -1.04 61.21
N CYS A 628 -10.88 -2.30 60.80
CA CYS A 628 -10.70 -3.45 61.69
C CYS A 628 -9.35 -3.36 62.42
N VAL A 629 -8.26 -3.13 61.68
CA VAL A 629 -6.91 -3.00 62.26
C VAL A 629 -6.79 -1.76 63.16
N THR A 630 -7.46 -0.66 62.81
CA THR A 630 -7.53 0.55 63.65
C THR A 630 -8.27 0.30 64.97
N CYS A 631 -9.35 -0.49 64.94
CA CYS A 631 -10.05 -0.91 66.15
C CYS A 631 -9.12 -1.73 67.06
N ILE A 632 -8.37 -2.68 66.47
CA ILE A 632 -7.41 -3.52 67.18
C ILE A 632 -6.25 -2.70 67.76
N SER A 633 -5.73 -1.71 67.03
CA SER A 633 -4.62 -0.87 67.49
C SER A 633 -4.99 0.01 68.68
N ASN A 634 -6.23 0.49 68.74
CA ASN A 634 -6.69 1.38 69.81
C ASN A 634 -6.97 0.65 71.14
N LEU A 635 -7.15 -0.67 71.09
CA LEU A 635 -7.49 -1.52 72.25
C LEU A 635 -6.27 -2.30 72.81
N ALA A 636 -5.05 -1.88 72.47
CA ALA A 636 -3.77 -2.57 72.73
C ALA A 636 -3.62 -3.15 74.17
N GLY A 637 -4.18 -4.35 74.38
CA GLY A 637 -4.09 -5.10 75.65
C GLY A 637 -5.39 -5.72 76.17
N GLU A 638 -6.59 -5.29 75.76
CA GLU A 638 -7.86 -5.80 76.33
C GLU A 638 -8.88 -6.19 75.23
N GLY A 639 -8.99 -7.50 74.96
CA GLY A 639 -10.14 -8.17 74.35
C GLY A 639 -10.43 -7.95 72.84
N ALA A 640 -10.05 -8.93 72.00
CA ALA A 640 -10.31 -8.94 70.56
C ALA A 640 -11.81 -9.05 70.14
N GLU A 641 -12.72 -9.29 71.09
CA GLU A 641 -14.15 -9.47 70.82
C GLU A 641 -14.89 -8.14 70.52
N ALA A 642 -14.38 -6.99 70.97
CA ALA A 642 -15.03 -5.69 70.76
C ALA A 642 -14.96 -5.16 69.31
N CYS A 643 -14.13 -5.77 68.45
CA CYS A 643 -13.93 -5.35 67.05
C CYS A 643 -14.64 -6.26 66.03
N GLU A 644 -15.57 -7.12 66.46
CA GLU A 644 -16.23 -8.10 65.57
C GLU A 644 -17.03 -7.44 64.42
N VAL A 645 -17.70 -6.32 64.71
CA VAL A 645 -18.49 -5.55 63.73
C VAL A 645 -17.60 -4.90 62.65
N PRO A 646 -16.55 -4.12 62.97
CA PRO A 646 -15.66 -3.55 61.96
C PRO A 646 -14.79 -4.58 61.22
N CYS A 647 -14.65 -5.80 61.74
CA CYS A 647 -13.89 -6.88 61.10
C CYS A 647 -14.73 -7.82 60.22
N GLU A 648 -16.05 -7.57 60.08
CA GLU A 648 -16.98 -8.33 59.22
C GLU A 648 -16.86 -9.88 59.37
N GLY A 649 -16.57 -10.35 60.59
CA GLY A 649 -16.42 -11.79 60.89
C GLY A 649 -15.11 -12.43 60.39
N ALA A 650 -14.05 -11.65 60.14
CA ALA A 650 -12.72 -12.17 59.82
C ALA A 650 -12.04 -12.84 61.03
N GLU A 651 -11.34 -13.95 60.81
CA GLU A 651 -10.57 -14.64 61.85
C GLU A 651 -9.23 -13.92 62.07
N LEU A 652 -9.03 -13.40 63.29
CA LEU A 652 -7.88 -12.60 63.68
C LEU A 652 -6.73 -13.47 64.23
N SER A 653 -5.50 -13.22 63.77
CA SER A 653 -4.30 -13.89 64.30
C SER A 653 -3.14 -12.91 64.51
N SER A 654 -2.72 -12.73 65.77
CA SER A 654 -1.54 -11.94 66.13
C SER A 654 -0.25 -12.72 65.89
N LYS A 655 0.76 -12.07 65.32
CA LYS A 655 2.07 -12.64 64.97
C LYS A 655 3.21 -11.69 65.35
N ASP A 656 4.43 -12.20 65.37
CA ASP A 656 5.62 -11.44 65.75
C ASP A 656 6.09 -10.55 64.58
N GLY A 657 6.53 -9.32 64.84
CA GLY A 657 6.85 -8.31 63.81
C GLY A 657 7.95 -8.72 62.82
N ARG A 658 8.77 -9.73 63.19
CA ARG A 658 9.80 -10.31 62.32
C ARG A 658 9.27 -11.37 61.35
N THR A 659 8.10 -11.96 61.62
CA THR A 659 7.52 -13.03 60.78
C THR A 659 6.57 -12.50 59.69
N LEU A 660 6.26 -11.20 59.70
CA LEU A 660 5.37 -10.50 58.76
C LEU A 660 6.11 -9.44 57.91
N GLN A 661 7.39 -9.68 57.59
CA GLN A 661 8.18 -8.75 56.76
C GLN A 661 7.68 -8.63 55.31
N ASP A 662 6.93 -9.62 54.80
CA ASP A 662 6.33 -9.63 53.45
C ASP A 662 4.83 -9.23 53.42
N ALA A 663 4.33 -8.59 54.49
CA ALA A 663 2.93 -8.17 54.56
C ALA A 663 2.58 -7.10 53.50
N HIS A 664 1.48 -7.30 52.78
CA HIS A 664 1.06 -6.40 51.69
C HIS A 664 0.41 -5.08 52.17
N CYS A 665 -0.04 -5.00 53.42
CA CYS A 665 -0.70 -3.82 53.97
C CYS A 665 0.05 -3.29 55.21
N SER A 666 0.19 -1.96 55.29
CA SER A 666 0.76 -1.28 56.46
C SER A 666 -0.11 -0.10 56.87
N PHE A 667 -0.34 0.04 58.18
CA PHE A 667 -1.07 1.18 58.72
C PHE A 667 -0.51 1.54 60.11
N GLN A 668 -0.06 2.79 60.25
CA GLN A 668 0.65 3.28 61.45
C GLN A 668 1.82 2.37 61.88
N SER A 669 1.79 1.83 63.11
CA SER A 669 2.83 0.95 63.66
C SER A 669 2.55 -0.54 63.41
N PHE A 670 1.54 -0.89 62.60
CA PHE A 670 1.14 -2.28 62.36
C PHE A 670 1.28 -2.70 60.88
N LEU A 671 1.72 -3.93 60.69
CA LEU A 671 1.71 -4.67 59.41
C LEU A 671 0.61 -5.72 59.48
N TYR A 672 -0.16 -5.86 58.40
CA TYR A 672 -1.20 -6.88 58.33
C TYR A 672 -1.37 -7.46 56.92
N ASP A 673 -1.90 -8.68 56.88
CA ASP A 673 -2.17 -9.42 55.65
C ASP A 673 -3.54 -10.08 55.72
N VAL A 674 -4.26 -10.07 54.60
CA VAL A 674 -5.64 -10.55 54.50
C VAL A 674 -5.68 -11.65 53.45
N THR A 675 -5.92 -12.88 53.90
CA THR A 675 -5.95 -14.07 53.05
C THR A 675 -7.32 -14.73 53.10
N LEU A 676 -7.78 -15.23 51.95
CA LEU A 676 -9.04 -15.97 51.84
C LEU A 676 -8.72 -17.47 51.71
N THR A 677 -9.30 -18.29 52.57
CA THR A 677 -9.17 -19.75 52.44
C THR A 677 -10.08 -20.29 51.34
N PRO A 678 -9.80 -21.49 50.79
CA PRO A 678 -10.66 -22.16 49.81
C PRO A 678 -12.11 -22.38 50.29
N GLN A 679 -12.32 -22.38 51.61
CA GLN A 679 -13.63 -22.52 52.25
C GLN A 679 -14.37 -21.18 52.42
N GLY A 680 -13.77 -20.05 51.98
CA GLY A 680 -14.39 -18.72 52.00
C GLY A 680 -14.27 -17.96 53.33
N ILE A 681 -13.33 -18.35 54.20
CA ILE A 681 -13.06 -17.68 55.48
C ILE A 681 -11.93 -16.66 55.28
N VAL A 682 -12.13 -15.43 55.76
CA VAL A 682 -11.13 -14.37 55.71
C VAL A 682 -10.25 -14.45 56.95
N HIS A 683 -8.95 -14.70 56.78
CA HIS A 683 -7.96 -14.60 57.85
C HIS A 683 -7.21 -13.28 57.76
N LEU A 684 -7.23 -12.52 58.86
CA LEU A 684 -6.49 -11.28 59.00
C LEU A 684 -5.36 -11.49 60.03
N ARG A 685 -4.12 -11.44 59.54
CA ARG A 685 -2.91 -11.58 60.35
C ARG A 685 -2.31 -10.20 60.59
N TYR A 686 -1.92 -9.86 61.82
CA TYR A 686 -1.34 -8.54 62.13
C TYR A 686 -0.17 -8.61 63.12
N ALA A 687 0.75 -7.64 63.05
CA ALA A 687 1.93 -7.51 63.92
C ALA A 687 2.40 -6.05 64.07
N GLU A 688 3.08 -5.70 65.17
CA GLU A 688 3.64 -4.36 65.43
C GLU A 688 5.07 -4.22 64.88
N MET A 689 5.42 -3.09 64.27
CA MET A 689 6.73 -2.84 63.65
C MET A 689 7.83 -2.58 64.70
N PRO A 690 9.05 -3.13 64.53
CA PRO A 690 10.17 -2.87 65.44
C PRO A 690 10.69 -1.43 65.33
N ARG A 691 10.64 -0.67 66.44
CA ARG A 691 11.18 0.70 66.54
C ARG A 691 12.67 0.70 66.88
N THR A 692 13.54 0.66 65.87
CA THR A 692 14.96 1.06 66.03
C THR A 692 15.43 1.88 64.82
N ILE A 693 15.65 3.18 65.02
CA ILE A 693 16.28 4.07 64.04
C ILE A 693 17.80 4.00 64.26
N ASP A 694 18.51 3.39 63.32
CA ASP A 694 19.98 3.34 63.32
C ASP A 694 20.55 4.73 62.96
N LYS A 695 20.94 5.50 63.98
CA LYS A 695 21.46 6.89 63.85
C LYS A 695 22.93 6.94 63.41
N THR A 696 23.55 5.81 63.13
CA THR A 696 24.98 5.71 62.79
C THR A 696 25.31 6.46 61.50
N TRP A 697 24.40 6.46 60.51
CA TRP A 697 24.64 7.14 59.24
C TRP A 697 24.73 8.67 59.36
N VAL A 698 23.91 9.27 60.23
CA VAL A 698 23.85 10.74 60.40
C VAL A 698 25.15 11.30 61.01
N ILE A 699 25.81 10.54 61.88
CA ILE A 699 27.08 10.93 62.51
C ILE A 699 28.24 10.85 61.51
N ILE A 700 28.26 9.81 60.66
CA ILE A 700 29.32 9.63 59.64
C ILE A 700 29.25 10.74 58.58
N TRP A 701 28.06 11.09 58.11
CA TRP A 701 27.89 12.12 57.08
C TRP A 701 28.20 13.54 57.59
N SER A 702 27.88 13.86 58.85
CA SER A 702 28.17 15.20 59.40
C SER A 702 29.67 15.44 59.61
N THR A 703 30.41 14.42 60.07
CA THR A 703 31.85 14.51 60.29
C THR A 703 32.63 14.59 58.98
N MET A 704 32.25 13.81 57.96
CA MET A 704 32.87 13.86 56.63
C MET A 704 32.66 15.21 55.93
N SER A 705 31.46 15.78 56.01
CA SER A 705 31.18 17.08 55.40
C SER A 705 31.97 18.22 56.07
N GLY A 706 32.19 18.15 57.38
CA GLY A 706 32.97 19.16 58.12
C GLY A 706 34.45 19.19 57.71
N ILE A 707 35.08 18.02 57.56
CA ILE A 707 36.50 17.91 57.17
C ILE A 707 36.72 18.45 55.75
N VAL A 708 35.84 18.10 54.82
CA VAL A 708 35.92 18.58 53.42
C VAL A 708 35.77 20.10 53.36
N PHE A 709 34.84 20.68 54.14
CA PHE A 709 34.59 22.11 54.14
C PHE A 709 35.79 22.90 54.69
N ILE A 710 36.41 22.42 55.79
CA ILE A 710 37.62 23.05 56.35
C ILE A 710 38.79 22.96 55.36
N GLY A 711 38.98 21.82 54.69
CA GLY A 711 40.01 21.66 53.67
C GLY A 711 39.86 22.64 52.51
N LEU A 712 38.65 22.81 51.98
CA LEU A 712 38.36 23.77 50.91
C LEU A 712 38.61 25.22 51.35
N LEU A 713 38.27 25.56 52.60
CA LEU A 713 38.49 26.90 53.16
C LEU A 713 39.98 27.24 53.27
N ILE A 714 40.82 26.29 53.70
CA ILE A 714 42.28 26.46 53.76
C ILE A 714 42.87 26.64 52.35
N ILE A 715 42.38 25.88 51.36
CA ILE A 715 42.82 26.02 49.96
C ILE A 715 42.44 27.40 49.41
N LEU A 716 41.22 27.87 49.67
CA LEU A 716 40.77 29.19 49.21
C LEU A 716 41.57 30.33 49.85
N ILE A 717 41.81 30.26 51.17
CA ILE A 717 42.59 31.28 51.89
C ILE A 717 44.05 31.27 51.42
N SER A 718 44.68 30.10 51.29
CA SER A 718 46.07 30.00 50.81
C SER A 718 46.21 30.51 49.38
N ARG A 719 45.24 30.24 48.50
CA ARG A 719 45.23 30.75 47.12
C ARG A 719 45.04 32.27 47.07
N LEU A 720 44.17 32.84 47.91
CA LEU A 720 44.00 34.29 48.04
C LEU A 720 45.25 34.97 48.61
N LEU A 721 45.91 34.36 49.60
CA LEU A 721 47.17 34.88 50.16
C LEU A 721 48.30 34.82 49.13
N LEU A 722 48.42 33.74 48.36
CA LEU A 722 49.41 33.61 47.27
C LEU A 722 49.18 34.66 46.18
N GLU A 723 47.93 34.87 45.74
CA GLU A 723 47.59 35.89 44.75
C GLU A 723 47.87 37.31 45.27
N PHE A 724 47.63 37.56 46.57
CA PHE A 724 47.92 38.84 47.20
C PHE A 724 49.42 39.09 47.41
N HIS A 725 50.21 38.04 47.71
CA HIS A 725 51.66 38.15 47.85
C HIS A 725 52.35 38.29 46.49
N TYR A 726 51.87 37.58 45.47
CA TYR A 726 52.39 37.67 44.09
C TYR A 726 52.18 39.06 43.48
N ARG A 727 51.09 39.75 43.82
CA ARG A 727 50.82 41.14 43.37
C ARG A 727 51.61 42.22 44.12
N ARG A 728 52.24 41.93 45.26
CA ARG A 728 52.94 42.93 46.10
C ARG A 728 54.47 42.82 46.10
N GLY A 729 55.07 41.82 45.45
CA GLY A 729 56.50 41.60 45.61
C GLY A 729 57.24 41.03 44.41
N VAL A 730 57.33 41.76 43.28
CA VAL A 730 58.59 41.88 42.50
C VAL A 730 58.62 43.23 41.76
N PRO A 731 59.63 44.10 42.01
CA PRO A 731 59.85 45.35 41.28
C PRO A 731 60.45 45.15 39.88
N LYS A 732 60.12 46.11 39.00
CA LYS A 732 60.55 46.27 37.60
C LYS A 732 62.05 46.08 37.37
N LEU A 733 62.42 45.15 36.48
CA LEU A 733 63.69 45.16 35.76
C LEU A 733 63.43 45.40 34.26
N ARG A 734 64.01 46.49 33.76
CA ARG A 734 64.02 46.94 32.35
C ARG A 734 64.94 46.03 31.53
N HIS A 735 64.51 45.64 30.34
CA HIS A 735 65.20 45.95 29.07
C HIS A 735 64.22 45.85 27.88
N ARG A 736 64.40 46.80 26.96
CA ARG A 736 63.61 47.23 25.77
C ARG A 736 63.70 46.23 24.56
N PRO A 737 63.27 46.60 23.33
CA PRO A 737 61.91 46.87 22.83
C PRO A 737 61.61 46.17 21.48
N ALA A 738 60.35 46.08 21.04
CA ALA A 738 59.99 46.23 19.63
C ALA A 738 58.47 46.47 19.46
N ALA A 739 58.13 47.27 18.45
CA ALA A 739 56.81 47.54 17.88
C ALA A 739 55.99 48.74 18.44
N ASP A 740 56.21 49.89 17.79
CA ASP A 740 55.20 50.90 17.43
C ASP A 740 54.00 50.22 16.75
N ARG A 741 52.73 50.42 17.15
CA ARG A 741 51.83 51.59 17.07
C ARG A 741 51.06 51.68 15.74
N LEU A 742 49.73 51.53 15.82
CA LEU A 742 48.61 52.31 15.24
C LEU A 742 47.37 51.37 15.17
N GLU A 743 46.34 51.53 16.02
CA GLU A 743 45.15 52.42 15.85
C GLU A 743 44.42 52.16 14.52
N GLY A 744 43.11 51.96 14.43
CA GLY A 744 41.98 52.14 15.35
C GLY A 744 40.67 51.93 14.56
N ASP A 745 39.55 52.28 15.21
CA ASP A 745 38.15 52.36 14.73
C ASP A 745 37.27 51.09 14.77
N SER A 746 36.32 50.94 15.71
CA SER A 746 35.10 51.71 16.08
C SER A 746 33.84 51.18 15.37
N HIS A 747 33.00 50.40 16.07
CA HIS A 747 31.77 50.79 16.79
C HIS A 747 30.60 51.30 15.92
N SER A 748 29.51 50.52 15.86
CA SER A 748 28.12 50.93 16.17
C SER A 748 27.25 49.65 16.18
N LEU A 749 26.72 49.13 17.29
CA LEU A 749 25.70 49.59 18.25
C LEU A 749 24.37 50.01 17.59
N ALA A 750 23.45 49.05 17.49
CA ALA A 750 22.01 49.27 17.41
C ALA A 750 21.41 49.14 18.82
N GLN A 751 20.60 50.13 19.21
CA GLN A 751 19.92 50.20 20.49
C GLN A 751 18.42 50.49 20.26
N ARG A 752 17.57 49.69 20.93
CA ARG A 752 16.20 49.95 21.44
C ARG A 752 15.08 50.38 20.47
N TYR A 753 13.91 49.76 20.62
CA TYR A 753 12.71 50.25 21.34
C TYR A 753 11.57 49.24 21.02
N HIS A 754 11.05 48.48 22.00
CA HIS A 754 9.93 48.74 22.90
C HIS A 754 8.55 48.29 22.39
N HIS A 755 7.89 47.51 23.26
CA HIS A 755 6.47 47.45 23.56
C HIS A 755 5.43 46.80 22.62
N HIS A 756 4.78 45.80 23.24
CA HIS A 756 3.33 45.63 23.43
C HIS A 756 2.49 44.81 22.43
N HIS A 757 1.89 43.77 23.04
CA HIS A 757 0.51 43.28 22.94
C HIS A 757 -0.08 42.89 21.58
N GLY A 758 -0.64 41.67 21.58
CA GLY A 758 -1.95 41.43 20.99
C GLY A 758 -2.07 40.05 20.33
N HIS A 759 -2.91 39.20 20.92
CA HIS A 759 -3.80 38.20 20.31
C HIS A 759 -3.71 38.08 18.77
N ILE A 760 -3.61 36.90 18.15
CA ILE A 760 -4.41 35.67 18.25
C ILE A 760 -3.52 34.48 17.87
#